data_AF-A0A2E0XDH4-F1
#
_entry.id   AF-A0A2E0XDH4-F1
#
_cell.length_a   1.000
_cell.length_b   1.000
_cell.length_c   1.000
_cell.angle_alpha   90.00
_cell.angle_beta   90.00
_cell.angle_gamma   90.00
#
_symmetry.space_group_name_H-M   'P 1'
#
loop_
_entity.id
_entity.type
_entity.pdbx_description
1 polymer ?
#
loop_
_entity_poly.entity_id
_entity_poly.type
_entity_poly.pdbx_seq_one_letter_code
_entity_poly.pdbx_strand_id
1 'polypeptide(L)'
;MMKNLFPKKHSYWILLIACGFLEAWSSLATAQLSEDKVKFFETKIRPILAKHCYQCHGNDPDKVEKELILTTTHGIRKGGQSGPVIVLGKPDKSLLILAIRHSNPDLQMPEDKLPREVIRDFERWVEQDAFDPRNDTDYETKGLAQANREYDFSQGRKHWAYQSLQKPELPEVNDSGWVRSPIDRFILSKLEEHGLKQVAPVTKSKLIRRLTYNLIGLPPTEEEIDDFLADKSPQAYGKVVDRLLDSDRYGERWGRHWLDVVRYADSNGGDDNIGYPNAFRYRDYVIKSFDQDKPYDQFVREQIAGDLLPDLTDDAARFDALTGTGFWMLGSKVLDLKDQEEKALNIIDEQLDVMGLAFIGQNIGCARCHDHKFDPIPTTDYYALAGILKSSVTMDENDERGHFMVQRPLATQSKLEAFEKAQKVITLVENELSDIIVDANDQLRLQRISSVARYLLAADQRKRASENISSRHKQVDPSVLDPDIVRRLSDWLSSDRFEAPIFIVWNVFSDAFHAKDVDSPAKLNQLSQSLHERAKEDPGSVSAYTLRILEDPPASLDELAARYQELFVTLDELLKAHLDFYLLRGELDTQRIAQEKNTEIPENTKLSDYLKEQTKLTRQSRAISTKLDYIETRLGALSGSGVLKNLKAVRDHLQEAIRAQQDAQEKLIDGKARESMELRRQAHDFLEQASQRIEKLPKKHEERIQNFVDKVRLEGISRLLLTRDDSPFILTQKAEEQRYSEDTRSRIAKLRKNIENLKDHTPTQPSWAVAIREAEEIVDLPVHLRGSHLEKVDTPTPRGFLRVTDHLVKPPRLPENQSGRLELARWLTDANHPLTARVMVNRIWQWHFGTGLVDTPNNFGTRGSEPSHPILLDYLATRFIELGWSVKTLNREIVLSNTYQLSTEHHAGNAEKDTDNKMLWRMNQRRLEVEPIRDALLALGGNLDLTMGGRVNQYKPGRGDRDRFVFNEGATWFRLKDELYIAPRRSVYLPVIRNALFPMFSVLDYANASAPIDNRSSTVIATQALLMMNSSFVIEQAERFARELLKGDLNSEDRRIETAFIRAYGRPPTRTEIADAKHFLRAMRQQASSQTSENDLVPIDEFAWSKLTHVMVSASEFIYID
;
A
#
# COMPACT_ATOMS: atom_id res chain seq x y z
N MET A 1 57.95 -1.92 -60.65
CA MET A 1 58.37 -0.50 -60.58
C MET A 1 57.33 0.23 -59.73
N MET A 2 57.56 0.33 -58.42
CA MET A 2 58.22 1.47 -57.75
C MET A 2 57.40 2.76 -57.89
N LYS A 3 56.68 3.12 -56.83
CA LYS A 3 57.11 4.02 -55.74
C LYS A 3 57.11 5.48 -56.18
N ASN A 4 56.09 6.20 -55.72
CA ASN A 4 56.11 7.57 -55.19
C ASN A 4 54.83 8.29 -55.59
N LEU A 5 53.98 8.59 -54.60
CA LEU A 5 53.17 9.80 -54.50
C LEU A 5 52.44 9.71 -53.15
N PHE A 6 52.90 10.52 -52.17
CA PHE A 6 52.10 11.32 -51.21
C PHE A 6 53.00 11.78 -50.03
N PRO A 7 52.89 13.05 -49.58
CA PRO A 7 53.95 13.74 -48.83
C PRO A 7 53.88 13.54 -47.30
N LYS A 8 55.05 13.42 -46.67
CA LYS A 8 55.30 13.24 -45.22
C LYS A 8 54.99 14.47 -44.33
N LYS A 9 53.81 15.10 -44.44
CA LYS A 9 53.46 16.24 -43.53
C LYS A 9 52.18 16.10 -42.72
N HIS A 10 51.38 15.05 -42.87
CA HIS A 10 50.12 14.87 -42.12
C HIS A 10 50.17 13.80 -41.01
N SER A 11 51.27 13.04 -40.89
CA SER A 11 51.37 11.96 -39.90
C SER A 11 51.65 12.42 -38.46
N TYR A 12 52.10 13.67 -38.25
CA TYR A 12 52.36 14.19 -36.90
C TYR A 12 51.11 14.74 -36.19
N TRP A 13 50.13 15.26 -36.94
CA TRP A 13 48.88 15.78 -36.36
C TRP A 13 47.90 14.66 -35.97
N ILE A 14 47.86 13.57 -36.73
CA ILE A 14 47.02 12.40 -36.40
C ILE A 14 47.54 11.65 -35.16
N LEU A 15 48.87 11.61 -34.96
CA LEU A 15 49.47 11.04 -33.74
C LEU A 15 49.23 11.90 -32.50
N LEU A 16 49.25 13.24 -32.62
CA LEU A 16 48.95 14.14 -31.49
C LEU A 16 47.47 14.13 -31.10
N ILE A 17 46.55 14.04 -32.07
CA ILE A 17 45.12 13.89 -31.81
C ILE A 17 44.82 12.50 -31.21
N ALA A 18 45.43 11.43 -31.73
CA ALA A 18 45.26 10.09 -31.17
C ALA A 18 45.81 9.97 -29.73
N CYS A 19 46.95 10.59 -29.42
CA CYS A 19 47.48 10.65 -28.05
C CYS A 19 46.59 11.49 -27.11
N GLY A 20 46.06 12.63 -27.58
CA GLY A 20 45.12 13.44 -26.79
C GLY A 20 43.78 12.74 -26.52
N PHE A 21 43.28 11.93 -27.47
CA PHE A 21 42.07 11.10 -27.27
C PHE A 21 42.34 9.91 -26.34
N LEU A 22 43.52 9.29 -26.38
CA LEU A 22 43.93 8.22 -25.46
C LEU A 22 44.12 8.74 -24.02
N GLU A 23 44.69 9.93 -23.85
CA GLU A 23 44.81 10.59 -22.55
C GLU A 23 43.44 11.00 -21.98
N ALA A 24 42.55 11.56 -22.80
CA ALA A 24 41.19 11.90 -22.38
C ALA A 24 40.35 10.66 -22.00
N TRP A 25 40.41 9.58 -22.79
CA TRP A 25 39.69 8.33 -22.49
C TRP A 25 40.25 7.61 -21.27
N SER A 26 41.57 7.59 -21.08
CA SER A 26 42.15 7.07 -19.84
C SER A 26 41.73 7.92 -18.64
N SER A 27 41.69 9.25 -18.75
CA SER A 27 41.25 10.12 -17.65
C SER A 27 39.78 9.91 -17.27
N LEU A 28 38.88 9.76 -18.26
CA LEU A 28 37.46 9.46 -18.03
C LEU A 28 37.25 8.06 -17.45
N ALA A 29 37.93 7.04 -17.98
CA ALA A 29 37.83 5.67 -17.46
C ALA A 29 38.39 5.56 -16.03
N THR A 30 39.46 6.31 -15.73
CA THR A 30 40.05 6.37 -14.38
C THR A 30 39.15 7.14 -13.41
N ALA A 31 38.49 8.21 -13.87
CA ALA A 31 37.50 8.95 -13.08
C ALA A 31 36.27 8.08 -12.75
N GLN A 32 35.72 7.36 -13.74
CA GLN A 32 34.62 6.43 -13.56
C GLN A 32 34.96 5.29 -12.58
N LEU A 33 36.16 4.68 -12.73
CA LEU A 33 36.65 3.65 -11.82
C LEU A 33 36.84 4.17 -10.39
N SER A 34 37.24 5.43 -10.23
CA SER A 34 37.37 6.07 -8.92
C SER A 34 36.01 6.33 -8.28
N GLU A 35 34.99 6.72 -9.05
CA GLU A 35 33.63 6.97 -8.57
C GLU A 35 32.93 5.69 -8.10
N ASP A 36 33.09 4.59 -8.85
CA ASP A 36 32.57 3.27 -8.47
C ASP A 36 33.20 2.78 -7.15
N LYS A 37 34.52 2.99 -6.98
CA LYS A 37 35.23 2.64 -5.75
C LYS A 37 34.79 3.50 -4.55
N VAL A 38 34.56 4.81 -4.75
CA VAL A 38 34.02 5.71 -3.71
C VAL A 38 32.61 5.27 -3.30
N LYS A 39 31.71 5.08 -4.26
CA LYS A 39 30.33 4.65 -3.99
C LYS A 39 30.29 3.30 -3.27
N PHE A 40 31.13 2.35 -3.68
CA PHE A 40 31.23 1.05 -3.03
C PHE A 40 31.68 1.18 -1.57
N PHE A 41 32.72 1.97 -1.30
CA PHE A 41 33.17 2.21 0.07
C PHE A 41 32.10 2.89 0.94
N GLU A 42 31.50 3.98 0.46
CA GLU A 42 30.53 4.80 1.22
C GLU A 42 29.21 4.07 1.48
N THR A 43 28.77 3.18 0.58
CA THR A 43 27.48 2.48 0.71
C THR A 43 27.59 1.08 1.30
N LYS A 44 28.74 0.40 1.16
CA LYS A 44 28.90 -1.01 1.59
C LYS A 44 29.87 -1.19 2.76
N ILE A 45 30.94 -0.42 2.83
CA ILE A 45 32.03 -0.65 3.79
C ILE A 45 31.92 0.27 5.00
N ARG A 46 31.86 1.59 4.78
CA ARG A 46 31.85 2.58 5.86
C ARG A 46 30.67 2.44 6.83
N PRO A 47 29.42 2.19 6.41
CA PRO A 47 28.31 2.04 7.34
C PRO A 47 28.51 0.88 8.31
N ILE A 48 29.14 -0.21 7.85
CA ILE A 48 29.42 -1.39 8.67
C ILE A 48 30.56 -1.10 9.65
N LEU A 49 31.65 -0.46 9.19
CA LEU A 49 32.73 -0.01 10.07
C LEU A 49 32.20 0.92 11.17
N ALA A 50 31.30 1.84 10.82
CA ALA A 50 30.70 2.76 11.78
C ALA A 50 29.82 2.06 12.80
N LYS A 51 28.94 1.16 12.34
CA LYS A 51 27.99 0.46 13.19
C LYS A 51 28.64 -0.57 14.13
N HIS A 52 29.68 -1.27 13.66
CA HIS A 52 30.18 -2.46 14.36
C HIS A 52 31.63 -2.36 14.83
N CYS A 53 32.43 -1.38 14.36
CA CYS A 53 33.87 -1.36 14.61
C CYS A 53 34.35 -0.09 15.32
N TYR A 54 33.73 1.07 15.11
CA TYR A 54 34.24 2.34 15.66
C TYR A 54 34.12 2.47 17.19
N GLN A 55 33.26 1.67 17.83
CA GLN A 55 33.12 1.71 19.29
C GLN A 55 34.43 1.35 20.01
N CYS A 56 35.18 0.36 19.49
CA CYS A 56 36.46 -0.09 20.06
C CYS A 56 37.67 0.33 19.21
N HIS A 57 37.50 0.63 17.92
CA HIS A 57 38.58 1.02 17.00
C HIS A 57 38.35 2.42 16.40
N GLY A 58 37.79 3.31 17.21
CA GLY A 58 37.48 4.70 16.89
C GLY A 58 38.64 5.66 17.11
N ASN A 59 38.33 6.94 17.37
CA ASN A 59 39.32 7.99 17.66
C ASN A 59 39.43 8.35 19.14
N ASP A 60 38.59 7.77 20.00
CA ASP A 60 38.59 8.03 21.44
C ASP A 60 39.80 7.32 22.09
N PRO A 61 40.87 8.03 22.49
CA PRO A 61 42.12 7.42 22.95
C PRO A 61 41.92 6.50 24.17
N ASP A 62 40.88 6.75 24.97
CA ASP A 62 40.57 5.99 26.18
C ASP A 62 39.80 4.69 25.88
N LYS A 63 39.31 4.53 24.64
CA LYS A 63 38.55 3.35 24.19
C LYS A 63 39.18 2.62 23.01
N VAL A 64 40.26 3.14 22.41
CA VAL A 64 40.94 2.48 21.29
C VAL A 64 41.63 1.21 21.78
N GLU A 65 41.10 0.06 21.36
CA GLU A 65 41.71 -1.24 21.62
C GLU A 65 42.86 -1.50 20.64
N LYS A 66 43.99 -2.01 21.19
CA LYS A 66 45.17 -2.46 20.43
C LYS A 66 45.75 -1.41 19.48
N GLU A 67 45.59 -0.13 19.78
CA GLU A 67 46.07 1.01 18.98
C GLU A 67 45.56 1.01 17.52
N LEU A 68 44.48 0.28 17.24
CA LEU A 68 43.92 0.18 15.89
C LEU A 68 42.83 1.25 15.67
N ILE A 69 43.02 2.08 14.65
CA ILE A 69 42.09 3.16 14.28
C ILE A 69 41.51 2.85 12.90
N LEU A 70 40.19 2.63 12.81
CA LEU A 70 39.50 2.28 11.56
C LEU A 70 38.69 3.43 10.94
N THR A 71 38.64 4.55 11.63
CA THR A 71 37.92 5.80 11.29
C THR A 71 38.62 6.63 10.22
N THR A 72 39.92 6.45 10.02
CA THR A 72 40.77 7.23 9.09
C THR A 72 41.53 6.33 8.12
N THR A 73 41.90 6.86 6.95
CA THR A 73 42.69 6.13 5.95
C THR A 73 44.08 5.82 6.49
N HIS A 74 44.70 6.77 7.18
CA HIS A 74 45.99 6.58 7.83
C HIS A 74 45.93 5.48 8.89
N GLY A 75 44.88 5.46 9.73
CA GLY A 75 44.71 4.46 10.78
C GLY A 75 44.62 3.04 10.22
N ILE A 76 43.80 2.85 9.17
CA ILE A 76 43.68 1.57 8.48
C ILE A 76 45.01 1.13 7.84
N ARG A 77 45.74 2.07 7.23
CA ARG A 77 47.03 1.76 6.60
C ARG A 77 48.15 1.48 7.60
N LYS A 78 48.14 2.17 8.74
CA LYS A 78 49.10 2.01 9.83
C LYS A 78 48.93 0.64 10.51
N GLY A 79 47.70 0.17 10.65
CA GLY A 79 47.39 -1.04 11.43
C GLY A 79 47.46 -0.79 12.94
N GLY A 80 47.34 -1.86 13.72
CA GLY A 80 47.39 -1.81 15.19
C GLY A 80 48.59 -2.57 15.76
N GLN A 81 48.60 -2.79 17.08
CA GLN A 81 49.66 -3.55 17.78
C GLN A 81 49.86 -4.97 17.23
N SER A 82 48.82 -5.57 16.64
CA SER A 82 48.87 -6.90 16.01
C SER A 82 49.44 -6.89 14.58
N GLY A 83 49.86 -5.72 14.07
CA GLY A 83 50.39 -5.54 12.72
C GLY A 83 49.37 -4.96 11.73
N PRO A 84 49.66 -5.05 10.41
CA PRO A 84 48.80 -4.50 9.36
C PRO A 84 47.40 -5.13 9.39
N VAL A 85 46.37 -4.28 9.54
CA VAL A 85 44.97 -4.74 9.59
C VAL A 85 44.45 -5.16 8.21
N ILE A 86 45.00 -4.59 7.14
CA ILE A 86 44.72 -4.93 5.75
C ILE A 86 46.03 -5.20 5.00
N VAL A 87 46.05 -6.27 4.22
CA VAL A 87 47.07 -6.58 3.23
C VAL A 87 46.44 -6.44 1.84
N LEU A 88 46.81 -5.38 1.12
CA LEU A 88 46.22 -5.02 -0.17
C LEU A 88 46.20 -6.19 -1.15
N GLY A 89 45.05 -6.41 -1.78
CA GLY A 89 44.84 -7.49 -2.76
C GLY A 89 44.82 -8.90 -2.16
N LYS A 90 44.93 -9.06 -0.83
CA LYS A 90 45.04 -10.38 -0.16
C LYS A 90 44.09 -10.46 1.04
N PRO A 91 42.77 -10.70 0.82
CA PRO A 91 41.79 -10.84 1.90
C PRO A 91 42.18 -11.90 2.93
N ASP A 92 42.65 -13.07 2.48
CA ASP A 92 43.01 -14.19 3.37
C ASP A 92 44.22 -13.91 4.27
N LYS A 93 44.98 -12.85 3.98
CA LYS A 93 46.12 -12.41 4.81
C LYS A 93 45.83 -11.12 5.59
N SER A 94 44.63 -10.56 5.45
CA SER A 94 44.21 -9.32 6.12
C SER A 94 43.58 -9.65 7.47
N LEU A 95 44.15 -9.14 8.56
CA LEU A 95 43.66 -9.39 9.91
C LEU A 95 42.19 -8.96 10.09
N LEU A 96 41.76 -7.88 9.44
CA LEU A 96 40.36 -7.44 9.42
C LEU A 96 39.42 -8.53 8.91
N ILE A 97 39.79 -9.17 7.80
CA ILE A 97 38.97 -10.21 7.16
C ILE A 97 38.96 -11.48 8.00
N LEU A 98 40.10 -11.86 8.56
CA LEU A 98 40.21 -13.00 9.48
C LEU A 98 39.37 -12.78 10.75
N ALA A 99 39.34 -11.54 11.26
CA ALA A 99 38.54 -11.13 12.42
C ALA A 99 37.04 -11.24 12.12
N ILE A 100 36.53 -10.59 11.08
CA ILE A 100 35.08 -10.58 10.77
C ILE A 100 34.56 -11.92 10.26
N ARG A 101 35.42 -12.77 9.69
CA ARG A 101 35.07 -14.16 9.33
C ARG A 101 35.01 -15.08 10.56
N HIS A 102 35.51 -14.65 11.72
CA HIS A 102 35.78 -15.48 12.89
C HIS A 102 36.65 -16.70 12.53
N SER A 103 37.59 -16.56 11.60
CA SER A 103 38.45 -17.67 11.14
C SER A 103 39.66 -17.90 12.03
N ASN A 104 39.99 -16.95 12.90
CA ASN A 104 41.01 -17.08 13.91
C ASN A 104 40.34 -17.16 15.30
N PRO A 105 40.53 -18.25 16.07
CA PRO A 105 39.93 -18.41 17.40
C PRO A 105 40.32 -17.30 18.40
N ASP A 106 41.51 -16.73 18.24
CA ASP A 106 42.05 -15.69 19.13
C ASP A 106 41.73 -14.26 18.64
N LEU A 107 41.00 -14.13 17.52
CA LEU A 107 40.65 -12.85 16.89
C LEU A 107 39.26 -12.97 16.24
N GLN A 108 38.21 -12.79 17.03
CA GLN A 108 36.81 -12.85 16.60
C GLN A 108 36.07 -11.57 17.00
N MET A 109 35.89 -10.66 16.05
CA MET A 109 35.21 -9.37 16.28
C MET A 109 34.46 -8.96 15.00
N PRO A 110 33.26 -8.36 15.09
CA PRO A 110 32.47 -8.10 16.31
C PRO A 110 31.93 -9.40 16.98
N GLU A 111 31.38 -9.31 18.21
CA GLU A 111 30.84 -10.46 18.97
C GLU A 111 29.85 -11.29 18.14
N ASP A 112 28.90 -10.61 17.51
CA ASP A 112 28.00 -11.21 16.53
C ASP A 112 28.66 -11.27 15.14
N LYS A 113 28.74 -12.47 14.57
CA LYS A 113 29.31 -12.65 13.23
C LYS A 113 28.51 -11.90 12.18
N LEU A 114 29.20 -11.09 11.38
CA LEU A 114 28.56 -10.34 10.30
C LEU A 114 27.95 -11.28 9.23
N PRO A 115 26.87 -10.86 8.55
CA PRO A 115 26.29 -11.63 7.45
C PRO A 115 27.31 -11.92 6.35
N ARG A 116 27.20 -13.11 5.73
CA ARG A 116 28.14 -13.57 4.70
C ARG A 116 28.29 -12.60 3.52
N GLU A 117 27.21 -11.92 3.14
CA GLU A 117 27.22 -10.94 2.06
C GLU A 117 28.05 -9.70 2.40
N VAL A 118 27.96 -9.24 3.65
CA VAL A 118 28.77 -8.12 4.16
C VAL A 118 30.25 -8.50 4.19
N ILE A 119 30.57 -9.70 4.68
CA ILE A 119 31.95 -10.20 4.68
C ILE A 119 32.52 -10.25 3.24
N ARG A 120 31.72 -10.71 2.27
CA ARG A 120 32.09 -10.72 0.85
C ARG A 120 32.34 -9.31 0.30
N ASP A 121 31.56 -8.31 0.72
CA ASP A 121 31.78 -6.92 0.31
C ASP A 121 33.13 -6.40 0.85
N PHE A 122 33.50 -6.74 2.10
CA PHE A 122 34.82 -6.43 2.66
C PHE A 122 35.97 -7.16 1.97
N GLU A 123 35.79 -8.43 1.59
CA GLU A 123 36.77 -9.19 0.80
C GLU A 123 37.01 -8.52 -0.55
N ARG A 124 35.93 -8.21 -1.28
CA ARG A 124 35.99 -7.50 -2.55
C ARG A 124 36.65 -6.13 -2.41
N TRP A 125 36.37 -5.42 -1.33
CA TRP A 125 37.02 -4.13 -1.04
C TRP A 125 38.54 -4.28 -0.89
N VAL A 126 39.00 -5.29 -0.14
CA VAL A 126 40.44 -5.57 0.04
C VAL A 126 41.10 -6.04 -1.26
N GLU A 127 40.41 -6.82 -2.09
CA GLU A 127 40.86 -7.20 -3.45
C GLU A 127 41.04 -5.98 -4.35
N GLN A 128 40.21 -4.94 -4.16
CA GLN A 128 40.24 -3.68 -4.90
C GLN A 128 41.11 -2.61 -4.22
N ASP A 129 42.24 -3.03 -3.65
CA ASP A 129 43.23 -2.19 -2.98
C ASP A 129 42.72 -1.44 -1.74
N ALA A 130 41.63 -1.91 -1.12
CA ALA A 130 41.01 -1.30 0.05
C ALA A 130 40.86 0.22 -0.09
N PHE A 131 40.34 0.65 -1.25
CA PHE A 131 40.20 2.07 -1.57
C PHE A 131 39.38 2.80 -0.50
N ASP A 132 39.96 3.84 0.07
CA ASP A 132 39.37 4.63 1.14
C ASP A 132 39.43 6.12 0.75
N PRO A 133 38.29 6.76 0.49
CA PRO A 133 38.23 8.17 0.09
C PRO A 133 38.40 9.15 1.26
N ARG A 134 38.57 8.66 2.49
CA ARG A 134 38.74 9.52 3.66
C ARG A 134 40.08 10.24 3.63
N ASN A 135 40.05 11.57 3.77
CA ASN A 135 41.27 12.37 3.88
C ASN A 135 41.59 12.60 5.37
N ASP A 136 42.81 12.28 5.78
CA ASP A 136 43.21 12.28 7.20
C ASP A 136 43.26 13.68 7.83
N THR A 137 43.16 14.73 7.02
CA THR A 137 43.08 16.14 7.44
C THR A 137 41.67 16.62 7.78
N ASP A 138 40.62 15.87 7.43
CA ASP A 138 39.22 16.28 7.66
C ASP A 138 38.63 15.71 8.97
N TYR A 139 39.36 14.81 9.64
CA TYR A 139 38.78 13.98 10.71
C TYR A 139 38.91 14.57 12.12
N GLU A 140 39.84 15.50 12.39
CA GLU A 140 40.08 15.99 13.77
C GLU A 140 39.45 17.34 14.12
N THR A 141 38.78 18.05 13.20
CA THR A 141 38.27 19.41 13.54
C THR A 141 36.95 19.84 12.92
N LYS A 142 36.35 19.11 11.98
CA LYS A 142 35.22 19.65 11.19
C LYS A 142 33.81 19.32 11.70
N GLY A 143 33.60 18.23 12.43
CA GLY A 143 32.24 17.83 12.87
C GLY A 143 31.55 18.84 13.81
N LEU A 144 32.31 19.46 14.72
CA LEU A 144 31.79 20.47 15.66
C LEU A 144 32.03 21.92 15.19
N ALA A 145 33.07 22.18 14.39
CA ALA A 145 33.40 23.53 13.93
C ALA A 145 32.60 23.97 12.68
N GLN A 146 32.02 23.04 11.92
CA GLN A 146 31.30 23.35 10.68
C GLN A 146 29.83 23.73 10.93
N ALA A 147 29.19 23.22 11.99
CA ALA A 147 27.81 23.60 12.36
C ALA A 147 27.68 25.09 12.77
N ASN A 148 28.76 25.72 13.23
CA ASN A 148 28.81 27.12 13.67
C ASN A 148 29.58 28.06 12.72
N ARG A 149 29.99 27.59 11.53
CA ARG A 149 30.66 28.45 10.54
C ARG A 149 29.63 29.01 9.56
N GLU A 150 29.70 30.30 9.31
CA GLU A 150 28.90 30.95 8.27
C GLU A 150 29.22 30.30 6.91
N TYR A 151 28.21 29.73 6.24
CA TYR A 151 28.38 29.07 4.95
C TYR A 151 28.52 30.12 3.83
N ASP A 152 29.53 29.99 2.98
CA ASP A 152 29.75 30.93 1.87
C ASP A 152 28.90 30.56 0.65
N PHE A 153 27.78 31.25 0.47
CA PHE A 153 26.92 31.10 -0.70
C PHE A 153 27.44 31.80 -1.96
N SER A 154 28.55 32.55 -1.91
CA SER A 154 28.98 33.44 -3.00
C SER A 154 29.23 32.73 -4.32
N GLN A 155 29.79 31.52 -4.31
CA GLN A 155 30.01 30.73 -5.52
C GLN A 155 28.73 30.05 -6.00
N GLY A 156 27.95 29.47 -5.08
CA GLY A 156 26.68 28.83 -5.40
C GLY A 156 25.68 29.79 -6.06
N ARG A 157 25.61 31.03 -5.56
CA ARG A 157 24.77 32.11 -6.11
C ARG A 157 25.18 32.58 -7.50
N LYS A 158 26.28 32.10 -8.09
CA LYS A 158 26.65 32.36 -9.50
C LYS A 158 26.06 31.34 -10.48
N HIS A 159 25.63 30.17 -9.99
CA HIS A 159 25.04 29.15 -10.85
C HIS A 159 23.74 29.67 -11.47
N TRP A 160 23.47 29.32 -12.73
CA TRP A 160 22.33 29.83 -13.51
C TRP A 160 20.98 29.58 -12.80
N ALA A 161 20.86 28.44 -12.13
CA ALA A 161 19.65 28.01 -11.43
C ALA A 161 19.30 28.89 -10.20
N TYR A 162 20.29 29.63 -9.66
CA TYR A 162 20.11 30.56 -8.54
C TYR A 162 20.23 32.03 -8.97
N GLN A 163 20.10 32.31 -10.28
CA GLN A 163 19.90 33.65 -10.82
C GLN A 163 18.43 34.01 -10.89
N SER A 164 18.13 35.32 -10.81
CA SER A 164 16.80 35.86 -11.07
C SER A 164 16.29 35.41 -12.45
N LEU A 165 14.98 35.16 -12.54
CA LEU A 165 14.31 34.97 -13.83
C LEU A 165 14.51 36.20 -14.72
N GLN A 166 14.91 35.97 -15.97
CA GLN A 166 15.04 37.03 -16.96
C GLN A 166 13.77 37.13 -17.81
N LYS A 167 13.41 38.37 -18.20
CA LYS A 167 12.41 38.65 -19.23
C LYS A 167 13.13 39.05 -20.53
N PRO A 168 13.59 38.08 -21.33
CA PRO A 168 14.43 38.38 -22.48
C PRO A 168 13.64 39.03 -23.63
N GLU A 169 14.33 39.86 -24.42
CA GLU A 169 13.81 40.31 -25.71
C GLU A 169 13.76 39.16 -26.72
N LEU A 170 12.86 39.27 -27.71
CA LEU A 170 12.73 38.25 -28.74
C LEU A 170 13.91 38.32 -29.72
N PRO A 171 14.58 37.18 -30.03
CA PRO A 171 15.68 37.18 -30.97
C PRO A 171 15.29 37.64 -32.38
N GLU A 172 16.22 38.35 -33.03
CA GLU A 172 16.18 38.57 -34.47
C GLU A 172 16.54 37.28 -35.21
N VAL A 173 15.83 37.00 -36.30
CA VAL A 173 15.95 35.76 -37.09
C VAL A 173 15.84 36.08 -38.57
N ASN A 174 16.52 35.31 -39.40
CA ASN A 174 16.55 35.53 -40.84
C ASN A 174 15.25 35.05 -41.51
N ASP A 175 14.75 33.86 -41.14
CA ASP A 175 13.50 33.32 -41.70
C ASP A 175 12.26 33.71 -40.85
N SER A 176 11.94 35.01 -40.85
CA SER A 176 10.76 35.52 -40.15
C SER A 176 9.43 34.96 -40.68
N GLY A 177 9.39 34.42 -41.90
CA GLY A 177 8.19 33.81 -42.49
C GLY A 177 7.84 32.45 -41.87
N TRP A 178 8.83 31.75 -41.30
CA TRP A 178 8.62 30.51 -40.55
C TRP A 178 8.12 30.76 -39.11
N VAL A 179 8.22 31.97 -38.58
CA VAL A 179 7.83 32.24 -37.19
C VAL A 179 6.32 32.37 -37.04
N ARG A 180 5.69 31.60 -36.14
CA ARG A 180 4.27 31.76 -35.75
C ARG A 180 4.11 32.22 -34.31
N SER A 181 5.06 31.90 -33.46
CA SER A 181 5.05 32.20 -32.03
C SER A 181 6.41 32.71 -31.56
N PRO A 182 6.48 33.38 -30.40
CA PRO A 182 7.75 33.72 -29.77
C PRO A 182 8.72 32.53 -29.58
N ILE A 183 8.19 31.33 -29.28
CA ILE A 183 8.98 30.10 -29.12
C ILE A 183 9.79 29.82 -30.39
N ASP A 184 9.16 29.96 -31.56
CA ASP A 184 9.80 29.71 -32.85
C ASP A 184 11.00 30.62 -33.09
N ARG A 185 11.00 31.85 -32.56
CA ARG A 185 12.15 32.77 -32.70
C ARG A 185 13.36 32.28 -31.92
N PHE A 186 13.16 31.79 -30.70
CA PHE A 186 14.26 31.27 -29.88
C PHE A 186 14.87 30.00 -30.50
N ILE A 187 14.01 29.11 -31.01
CA ILE A 187 14.47 27.89 -31.68
C ILE A 187 15.15 28.21 -33.01
N LEU A 188 14.53 29.04 -33.86
CA LEU A 188 15.08 29.44 -35.15
C LEU A 188 16.43 30.16 -35.01
N SER A 189 16.56 31.05 -34.02
CA SER A 189 17.84 31.73 -33.74
C SER A 189 18.97 30.72 -33.44
N LYS A 190 18.69 29.69 -32.64
CA LYS A 190 19.66 28.62 -32.34
C LYS A 190 19.97 27.74 -33.55
N LEU A 191 18.97 27.44 -34.37
CA LEU A 191 19.16 26.69 -35.61
C LEU A 191 20.04 27.47 -36.61
N GLU A 192 19.79 28.77 -36.78
CA GLU A 192 20.57 29.66 -37.65
C GLU A 192 22.01 29.80 -37.16
N GLU A 193 22.23 29.94 -35.84
CA GLU A 193 23.55 29.96 -35.21
C GLU A 193 24.38 28.70 -35.53
N HIS A 194 23.73 27.53 -35.56
CA HIS A 194 24.39 26.24 -35.85
C HIS A 194 24.34 25.85 -37.34
N GLY A 195 23.78 26.69 -38.21
CA GLY A 195 23.60 26.41 -39.63
C GLY A 195 22.78 25.15 -39.90
N LEU A 196 21.75 24.91 -39.08
CA LEU A 196 20.76 23.85 -39.20
C LEU A 196 19.50 24.36 -39.89
N LYS A 197 18.76 23.46 -40.55
CA LYS A 197 17.47 23.79 -41.20
C LYS A 197 16.34 22.96 -40.61
N GLN A 198 15.15 23.52 -40.51
CA GLN A 198 13.98 22.81 -40.04
C GLN A 198 13.52 21.78 -41.09
N VAL A 199 12.93 20.69 -40.64
CA VAL A 199 12.19 19.78 -41.52
C VAL A 199 10.78 20.31 -41.82
N ALA A 200 10.07 19.65 -42.74
CA ALA A 200 8.69 20.03 -43.05
C ALA A 200 7.75 19.81 -41.85
N PRO A 201 6.65 20.59 -41.74
CA PRO A 201 5.59 20.29 -40.79
C PRO A 201 4.98 18.91 -41.01
N VAL A 202 4.51 18.29 -39.94
CA VAL A 202 3.82 17.01 -39.98
C VAL A 202 2.44 17.14 -40.68
N THR A 203 1.96 16.08 -41.31
CA THR A 203 0.64 16.08 -41.97
C THR A 203 -0.49 16.26 -40.96
N LYS A 204 -1.63 16.83 -41.38
CA LYS A 204 -2.79 17.05 -40.49
C LYS A 204 -3.25 15.78 -39.76
N SER A 205 -3.31 14.65 -40.45
CA SER A 205 -3.71 13.34 -39.88
C SER A 205 -2.81 12.89 -38.73
N LYS A 206 -1.49 13.01 -38.91
CA LYS A 206 -0.52 12.72 -37.85
C LYS A 206 -0.54 13.77 -36.74
N LEU A 207 -0.75 15.05 -37.10
CA LEU A 207 -0.82 16.15 -36.14
C LEU A 207 -1.97 15.98 -35.15
N ILE A 208 -3.18 15.63 -35.62
CA ILE A 208 -4.33 15.41 -34.72
C ILE A 208 -4.09 14.18 -33.84
N ARG A 209 -3.55 13.08 -34.38
CA ARG A 209 -3.16 11.91 -33.58
C ARG A 209 -2.18 12.29 -32.46
N ARG A 210 -1.09 13.00 -32.81
CA ARG A 210 -0.10 13.50 -31.86
C ARG A 210 -0.74 14.37 -30.78
N LEU A 211 -1.59 15.30 -31.17
CA LEU A 211 -2.22 16.24 -30.25
C LEU A 211 -3.21 15.56 -29.29
N THR A 212 -4.05 14.64 -29.77
CA THR A 212 -5.01 13.92 -28.93
C THR A 212 -4.30 13.01 -27.90
N TYR A 213 -3.26 12.29 -28.30
CA TYR A 213 -2.46 11.51 -27.35
C TYR A 213 -1.70 12.39 -26.35
N ASN A 214 -1.14 13.52 -26.79
CA ASN A 214 -0.41 14.42 -25.89
C ASN A 214 -1.32 15.12 -24.89
N LEU A 215 -2.49 15.60 -25.30
CA LEU A 215 -3.36 16.40 -24.44
C LEU A 215 -4.34 15.57 -23.62
N ILE A 216 -4.89 14.48 -24.16
CA ILE A 216 -5.93 13.68 -23.47
C ILE A 216 -5.62 12.19 -23.33
N GLY A 217 -4.53 11.72 -23.95
CA GLY A 217 -4.05 10.33 -23.81
C GLY A 217 -4.92 9.29 -24.51
N LEU A 218 -5.75 9.70 -25.46
CA LEU A 218 -6.64 8.84 -26.24
C LEU A 218 -6.38 9.01 -27.75
N PRO A 219 -6.72 8.02 -28.58
CA PRO A 219 -6.76 8.22 -30.03
C PRO A 219 -7.87 9.19 -30.44
N PRO A 220 -7.71 9.97 -31.52
CA PRO A 220 -8.81 10.75 -32.08
C PRO A 220 -9.90 9.85 -32.66
N THR A 221 -11.16 10.30 -32.63
CA THR A 221 -12.26 9.60 -33.31
C THR A 221 -12.23 9.85 -34.82
N GLU A 222 -12.94 9.02 -35.60
CA GLU A 222 -13.06 9.23 -37.06
C GLU A 222 -13.66 10.60 -37.40
N GLU A 223 -14.73 10.99 -36.70
CA GLU A 223 -15.39 12.27 -36.88
C GLU A 223 -14.44 13.44 -36.61
N GLU A 224 -13.64 13.37 -35.54
CA GLU A 224 -12.66 14.41 -35.23
C GLU A 224 -11.56 14.54 -36.29
N ILE A 225 -11.12 13.40 -36.87
CA ILE A 225 -10.15 13.40 -37.97
C ILE A 225 -10.78 14.05 -39.20
N ASP A 226 -11.97 13.62 -39.59
CA ASP A 226 -12.65 14.11 -40.79
C ASP A 226 -12.94 15.62 -40.70
N ASP A 227 -13.45 16.08 -39.55
CA ASP A 227 -13.71 17.49 -39.28
C ASP A 227 -12.44 18.34 -39.41
N PHE A 228 -11.32 17.88 -38.83
CA PHE A 228 -10.06 18.63 -38.90
C PHE A 228 -9.44 18.63 -40.31
N LEU A 229 -9.58 17.53 -41.05
CA LEU A 229 -9.12 17.44 -42.43
C LEU A 229 -9.96 18.30 -43.37
N ALA A 230 -11.27 18.40 -43.12
CA ALA A 230 -12.21 19.22 -43.88
C ALA A 230 -12.04 20.72 -43.60
N ASP A 231 -11.76 21.13 -42.35
CA ASP A 231 -11.61 22.54 -41.99
C ASP A 231 -10.35 23.15 -42.65
N LYS A 232 -10.56 24.01 -43.66
CA LYS A 232 -9.49 24.75 -44.36
C LYS A 232 -9.22 26.13 -43.77
N SER A 233 -9.90 26.52 -42.69
CA SER A 233 -9.69 27.82 -42.05
C SER A 233 -8.29 27.92 -41.42
N PRO A 234 -7.69 29.12 -41.36
CA PRO A 234 -6.41 29.33 -40.66
C PRO A 234 -6.47 28.96 -39.18
N GLN A 235 -7.65 28.96 -38.57
CA GLN A 235 -7.87 28.62 -37.16
C GLN A 235 -8.14 27.13 -36.93
N ALA A 236 -8.21 26.30 -37.97
CA ALA A 236 -8.57 24.88 -37.86
C ALA A 236 -7.75 24.15 -36.77
N TYR A 237 -6.44 24.36 -36.73
CA TYR A 237 -5.58 23.73 -35.72
C TYR A 237 -5.83 24.28 -34.31
N GLY A 238 -5.97 25.61 -34.18
CA GLY A 238 -6.29 26.25 -32.91
C GLY A 238 -7.61 25.76 -32.30
N LYS A 239 -8.65 25.57 -33.12
CA LYS A 239 -9.92 25.00 -32.65
C LYS A 239 -9.77 23.59 -32.08
N VAL A 240 -8.93 22.75 -32.70
CA VAL A 240 -8.67 21.40 -32.19
C VAL A 240 -7.90 21.47 -30.87
N VAL A 241 -6.90 22.35 -30.77
CA VAL A 241 -6.16 22.59 -29.51
C VAL A 241 -7.12 23.03 -28.41
N ASP A 242 -7.96 24.03 -28.66
CA ASP A 242 -8.91 24.57 -27.68
C ASP A 242 -9.90 23.49 -27.22
N ARG A 243 -10.49 22.74 -28.17
CA ARG A 243 -11.37 21.61 -27.88
C ARG A 243 -10.73 20.54 -26.97
N LEU A 244 -9.47 20.21 -27.21
CA LEU A 244 -8.76 19.19 -26.43
C LEU A 244 -8.34 19.70 -25.05
N LEU A 245 -7.96 20.97 -24.93
CA LEU A 245 -7.69 21.61 -23.64
C LEU A 245 -8.95 21.74 -22.79
N ASP A 246 -10.11 21.97 -23.42
CA ASP A 246 -11.42 22.07 -22.75
C ASP A 246 -12.05 20.70 -22.43
N SER A 247 -11.42 19.59 -22.81
CA SER A 247 -11.92 18.25 -22.54
C SER A 247 -11.68 17.83 -21.08
N ASP A 248 -12.69 17.25 -20.43
CA ASP A 248 -12.58 16.58 -19.10
C ASP A 248 -11.50 15.47 -19.05
N ARG A 249 -11.01 15.03 -20.22
CA ARG A 249 -9.94 14.02 -20.37
C ARG A 249 -8.55 14.59 -20.23
N TYR A 250 -8.41 15.92 -20.32
CA TYR A 250 -7.14 16.60 -20.16
C TYR A 250 -6.53 16.32 -18.77
N GLY A 251 -7.34 16.44 -17.71
CA GLY A 251 -6.90 16.16 -16.34
C GLY A 251 -6.40 14.72 -16.14
N GLU A 252 -6.98 13.73 -16.82
CA GLU A 252 -6.56 12.33 -16.73
C GLU A 252 -5.15 12.13 -17.31
N ARG A 253 -4.82 12.82 -18.41
CA ARG A 253 -3.51 12.75 -19.05
C ARG A 253 -2.45 13.55 -18.28
N TRP A 254 -2.76 14.79 -17.91
CA TRP A 254 -1.83 15.71 -17.26
C TRP A 254 -1.63 15.40 -15.78
N GLY A 255 -2.70 14.96 -15.08
CA GLY A 255 -2.61 14.47 -13.73
C GLY A 255 -1.68 13.26 -13.61
N ARG A 256 -1.74 12.31 -14.56
CA ARG A 256 -0.84 11.15 -14.62
C ARG A 256 0.65 11.55 -14.66
N HIS A 257 1.00 12.57 -15.44
CA HIS A 257 2.37 13.09 -15.46
C HIS A 257 2.82 13.56 -14.07
N TRP A 258 1.94 14.23 -13.31
CA TRP A 258 2.25 14.63 -11.93
C TRP A 258 2.34 13.46 -10.96
N LEU A 259 1.49 12.43 -11.12
CA LEU A 259 1.49 11.24 -10.27
C LEU A 259 2.81 10.46 -10.35
N ASP A 260 3.49 10.47 -11.51
CA ASP A 260 4.83 9.91 -11.69
C ASP A 260 5.88 10.67 -10.85
N VAL A 261 5.81 12.02 -10.87
CA VAL A 261 6.74 12.90 -10.14
C VAL A 261 6.63 12.69 -8.63
N VAL A 262 5.41 12.51 -8.12
CA VAL A 262 5.15 12.38 -6.68
C VAL A 262 5.09 10.93 -6.18
N ARG A 263 5.48 9.95 -7.02
CA ARG A 263 5.50 8.50 -6.71
C ARG A 263 4.17 7.96 -6.17
N TYR A 264 3.05 8.39 -6.75
CA TYR A 264 1.73 7.98 -6.32
C TYR A 264 1.57 6.45 -6.37
N ALA A 265 1.02 5.87 -5.30
CA ALA A 265 0.58 4.49 -5.25
C ALA A 265 -0.60 4.32 -4.29
N ASP A 266 -1.40 3.27 -4.50
CA ASP A 266 -2.48 2.82 -3.62
C ASP A 266 -1.96 1.92 -2.48
N SER A 267 -0.64 1.72 -2.36
CA SER A 267 -0.03 0.90 -1.32
C SER A 267 1.34 1.40 -0.86
N ASN A 268 1.75 1.00 0.35
CA ASN A 268 3.00 1.41 0.97
C ASN A 268 4.26 0.91 0.25
N GLY A 269 4.35 -0.37 -0.10
CA GLY A 269 5.60 -0.97 -0.57
C GLY A 269 6.65 -1.13 0.54
N GLY A 270 7.92 -1.26 0.20
CA GLY A 270 8.99 -1.43 1.19
C GLY A 270 9.00 -2.83 1.82
N ASP A 271 9.04 -2.88 3.16
CA ASP A 271 9.07 -4.10 3.97
C ASP A 271 7.70 -4.78 4.11
N ASP A 272 6.60 -4.02 4.08
CA ASP A 272 5.23 -4.54 4.06
C ASP A 272 4.32 -3.75 3.10
N ASN A 273 3.51 -4.45 2.31
CA ASN A 273 2.72 -3.83 1.25
C ASN A 273 1.27 -3.58 1.70
N ILE A 274 1.09 -2.59 2.56
CA ILE A 274 -0.22 -2.22 3.10
C ILE A 274 -0.94 -1.26 2.14
N GLY A 275 -2.20 -1.56 1.82
CA GLY A 275 -3.03 -0.69 0.98
C GLY A 275 -3.36 0.61 1.70
N TYR A 276 -3.31 1.73 0.98
CA TYR A 276 -3.70 3.05 1.44
C TYR A 276 -5.15 3.30 1.07
N PRO A 277 -6.13 3.15 1.99
CA PRO A 277 -7.53 3.05 1.60
C PRO A 277 -7.97 4.27 0.80
N ASN A 278 -7.63 5.49 1.23
CA ASN A 278 -8.10 6.72 0.59
C ASN A 278 -7.06 7.43 -0.29
N ALA A 279 -5.97 6.76 -0.69
CA ALA A 279 -4.95 7.37 -1.55
C ALA A 279 -5.53 7.83 -2.91
N PHE A 280 -6.45 7.06 -3.49
CA PHE A 280 -7.14 7.39 -4.75
C PHE A 280 -7.78 8.79 -4.78
N ARG A 281 -8.13 9.37 -3.63
CA ARG A 281 -8.66 10.73 -3.57
C ARG A 281 -7.63 11.79 -3.90
N TYR A 282 -6.37 11.57 -3.53
CA TYR A 282 -5.28 12.44 -3.95
C TYR A 282 -5.10 12.40 -5.47
N ARG A 283 -5.15 11.20 -6.07
CA ARG A 283 -5.16 11.05 -7.54
C ARG A 283 -6.31 11.83 -8.18
N ASP A 284 -7.52 11.67 -7.66
CA ASP A 284 -8.70 12.35 -8.20
C ASP A 284 -8.60 13.87 -8.03
N TYR A 285 -8.06 14.35 -6.90
CA TYR A 285 -7.74 15.76 -6.66
C TYR A 285 -6.73 16.30 -7.68
N VAL A 286 -5.67 15.55 -7.98
CA VAL A 286 -4.66 15.93 -8.98
C VAL A 286 -5.30 16.02 -10.36
N ILE A 287 -6.05 14.99 -10.78
CA ILE A 287 -6.77 14.98 -12.06
C ILE A 287 -7.69 16.20 -12.17
N LYS A 288 -8.53 16.42 -11.15
CA LYS A 288 -9.44 17.58 -11.09
C LYS A 288 -8.71 18.91 -11.15
N SER A 289 -7.56 19.04 -10.47
CA SER A 289 -6.79 20.28 -10.44
C SER A 289 -6.25 20.66 -11.82
N PHE A 290 -5.72 19.70 -12.57
CA PHE A 290 -5.29 19.94 -13.95
C PHE A 290 -6.47 20.19 -14.89
N ASP A 291 -7.57 19.46 -14.70
CA ASP A 291 -8.77 19.59 -15.52
C ASP A 291 -9.41 20.99 -15.39
N GLN A 292 -9.44 21.52 -14.19
CA GLN A 292 -9.95 22.86 -13.89
C GLN A 292 -8.92 23.98 -14.17
N ASP A 293 -7.73 23.62 -14.66
CA ASP A 293 -6.59 24.52 -14.86
C ASP A 293 -6.28 25.36 -13.62
N LYS A 294 -6.28 24.70 -12.45
CA LYS A 294 -5.92 25.33 -11.18
C LYS A 294 -4.53 25.98 -11.33
N PRO A 295 -4.38 27.27 -10.98
CA PRO A 295 -3.08 27.93 -11.00
C PRO A 295 -2.03 27.08 -10.29
N TYR A 296 -0.90 26.83 -10.94
CA TYR A 296 0.10 25.91 -10.41
C TYR A 296 0.65 26.36 -9.04
N ASP A 297 0.75 27.66 -8.80
CA ASP A 297 1.11 28.19 -7.47
C ASP A 297 0.09 27.79 -6.40
N GLN A 298 -1.20 27.90 -6.69
CA GLN A 298 -2.25 27.43 -5.78
C GLN A 298 -2.21 25.91 -5.59
N PHE A 299 -1.97 25.14 -6.65
CA PHE A 299 -1.82 23.69 -6.59
C PHE A 299 -0.62 23.25 -5.73
N VAL A 300 0.50 23.98 -5.79
CA VAL A 300 1.66 23.78 -4.90
C VAL A 300 1.29 24.11 -3.45
N ARG A 301 0.62 25.25 -3.21
CA ARG A 301 0.23 25.65 -1.84
C ARG A 301 -0.71 24.65 -1.19
N GLU A 302 -1.68 24.12 -1.93
CA GLU A 302 -2.60 23.09 -1.43
C GLU A 302 -1.88 21.78 -1.08
N GLN A 303 -0.87 21.37 -1.87
CA GLN A 303 -0.08 20.18 -1.57
C GLN A 303 0.78 20.33 -0.31
N ILE A 304 1.36 21.50 -0.10
CA ILE A 304 2.26 21.75 1.03
C ILE A 304 1.48 22.05 2.33
N ALA A 305 0.42 22.86 2.22
CA ALA A 305 -0.24 23.49 3.37
C ALA A 305 -1.74 23.70 3.18
N GLY A 306 -2.43 22.87 2.38
CA GLY A 306 -3.85 23.05 2.08
C GLY A 306 -4.78 23.06 3.30
N ASP A 307 -4.41 22.39 4.38
CA ASP A 307 -5.11 22.42 5.67
C ASP A 307 -4.92 23.71 6.47
N LEU A 308 -3.94 24.54 6.09
CA LEU A 308 -3.56 25.80 6.75
C LEU A 308 -3.91 27.04 5.94
N LEU A 309 -4.55 26.88 4.77
CA LEU A 309 -4.92 28.03 3.93
C LEU A 309 -6.03 28.86 4.62
N PRO A 310 -5.78 30.16 4.91
CA PRO A 310 -6.67 30.96 5.76
C PRO A 310 -7.99 31.37 5.07
N ASP A 311 -8.02 31.38 3.74
CA ASP A 311 -9.08 32.04 2.95
C ASP A 311 -10.13 31.05 2.37
N LEU A 312 -10.13 29.79 2.80
CA LEU A 312 -11.06 28.77 2.30
C LEU A 312 -12.37 28.76 3.09
N THR A 313 -13.36 29.50 2.59
CA THR A 313 -14.70 29.61 3.20
C THR A 313 -15.68 28.56 2.68
N ASP A 314 -15.45 28.02 1.49
CA ASP A 314 -16.24 26.93 0.91
C ASP A 314 -15.74 25.56 1.37
N ASP A 315 -16.68 24.69 1.77
CA ASP A 315 -16.38 23.35 2.26
C ASP A 315 -15.69 22.49 1.19
N ALA A 316 -16.12 22.57 -0.07
CA ALA A 316 -15.53 21.78 -1.13
C ALA A 316 -14.09 22.21 -1.41
N ALA A 317 -13.83 23.52 -1.50
CA ALA A 317 -12.47 24.05 -1.64
C ALA A 317 -11.57 23.66 -0.46
N ARG A 318 -12.09 23.70 0.79
CA ARG A 318 -11.37 23.25 1.98
C ARG A 318 -11.05 21.75 1.94
N PHE A 319 -11.98 20.91 1.51
CA PHE A 319 -11.76 19.47 1.40
C PHE A 319 -10.81 19.10 0.27
N ASP A 320 -10.84 19.83 -0.85
CA ASP A 320 -9.86 19.69 -1.93
C ASP A 320 -8.45 20.05 -1.44
N ALA A 321 -8.30 21.22 -0.80
CA ALA A 321 -7.02 21.65 -0.25
C ALA A 321 -6.47 20.68 0.81
N LEU A 322 -7.34 20.20 1.72
CA LEU A 322 -6.98 19.16 2.68
C LEU A 322 -6.52 17.87 1.99
N THR A 323 -7.22 17.43 0.93
CA THR A 323 -6.85 16.24 0.15
C THR A 323 -5.51 16.44 -0.56
N GLY A 324 -5.19 17.67 -1.00
CA GLY A 324 -3.90 18.02 -1.59
C GLY A 324 -2.72 17.70 -0.67
N THR A 325 -2.87 17.85 0.63
CA THR A 325 -1.81 17.50 1.60
C THR A 325 -1.47 16.01 1.68
N GLY A 326 -2.23 15.16 0.99
CA GLY A 326 -1.86 13.77 0.72
C GLY A 326 -0.47 13.64 0.07
N PHE A 327 0.04 14.68 -0.58
CA PHE A 327 1.42 14.77 -1.09
C PHE A 327 2.47 14.33 -0.05
N TRP A 328 2.34 14.78 1.20
CA TRP A 328 3.26 14.43 2.29
C TRP A 328 3.15 12.98 2.76
N MET A 329 2.01 12.35 2.49
CA MET A 329 1.65 11.06 3.05
C MET A 329 2.06 9.92 2.13
N LEU A 330 2.09 10.18 0.83
CA LEU A 330 2.46 9.21 -0.20
C LEU A 330 3.98 8.98 -0.23
N GLY A 331 4.41 7.73 -0.27
CA GLY A 331 5.82 7.35 -0.38
C GLY A 331 6.06 5.98 0.22
N SER A 332 7.16 5.31 -0.12
CA SER A 332 7.51 4.02 0.49
C SER A 332 8.03 4.23 1.90
N LYS A 333 7.54 3.47 2.88
CA LYS A 333 7.95 3.58 4.30
C LYS A 333 8.33 2.22 4.85
N VAL A 334 9.33 2.18 5.72
CA VAL A 334 9.69 0.97 6.49
C VAL A 334 8.80 0.93 7.72
N LEU A 335 7.85 0.00 7.75
CA LEU A 335 6.83 -0.05 8.79
C LEU A 335 7.32 -0.77 10.06
N ASP A 336 8.18 -1.78 9.92
CA ASP A 336 8.74 -2.60 11.02
C ASP A 336 9.94 -1.93 11.74
N LEU A 337 10.24 -0.66 11.43
CA LEU A 337 11.26 0.10 12.15
C LEU A 337 10.79 0.45 13.56
N LYS A 338 11.45 -0.14 14.58
CA LYS A 338 11.06 -0.01 15.99
C LYS A 338 11.34 1.36 16.60
N ASP A 339 12.45 1.99 16.20
CA ASP A 339 12.80 3.32 16.66
C ASP A 339 11.91 4.36 15.98
N GLN A 340 10.99 4.95 16.75
CA GLN A 340 10.00 5.90 16.23
C GLN A 340 10.64 7.22 15.81
N GLU A 341 11.73 7.64 16.45
CA GLU A 341 12.43 8.87 16.10
C GLU A 341 13.17 8.70 14.77
N GLU A 342 13.89 7.58 14.62
CA GLU A 342 14.53 7.23 13.36
C GLU A 342 13.51 7.08 12.22
N LYS A 343 12.37 6.42 12.50
CA LYS A 343 11.26 6.28 11.55
C LYS A 343 10.70 7.63 11.11
N ALA A 344 10.43 8.53 12.04
CA ALA A 344 9.95 9.87 11.72
C ALA A 344 10.96 10.64 10.85
N LEU A 345 12.25 10.60 11.18
CA LEU A 345 13.29 11.29 10.42
C LEU A 345 13.49 10.71 9.02
N ASN A 346 13.37 9.38 8.86
CA ASN A 346 13.43 8.76 7.54
C ASN A 346 12.22 9.13 6.67
N ILE A 347 11.03 9.29 7.26
CA ILE A 347 9.86 9.81 6.55
C ILE A 347 10.09 11.26 6.13
N ILE A 348 10.61 12.11 7.03
CA ILE A 348 10.90 13.52 6.74
C ILE A 348 11.95 13.65 5.63
N ASP A 349 13.00 12.83 5.66
CA ASP A 349 14.03 12.81 4.63
C ASP A 349 13.45 12.50 3.25
N GLU A 350 12.60 11.48 3.18
CA GLU A 350 11.89 11.09 1.96
C GLU A 350 10.96 12.21 1.46
N GLN A 351 10.24 12.88 2.37
CA GLN A 351 9.38 14.00 2.07
C GLN A 351 10.15 15.20 1.51
N LEU A 352 11.28 15.56 2.12
CA LEU A 352 12.13 16.66 1.69
C LEU A 352 12.78 16.37 0.33
N ASP A 353 13.24 15.14 0.11
CA ASP A 353 13.81 14.74 -1.16
C ASP A 353 12.78 14.92 -2.28
N VAL A 354 11.56 14.41 -2.11
CA VAL A 354 10.53 14.53 -3.14
C VAL A 354 10.07 15.97 -3.33
N MET A 355 9.89 16.75 -2.27
CA MET A 355 9.60 18.18 -2.39
C MET A 355 10.68 18.90 -3.19
N GLY A 356 11.95 18.63 -2.86
CA GLY A 356 13.13 19.19 -3.55
C GLY A 356 13.13 18.87 -5.04
N LEU A 357 12.95 17.60 -5.39
CA LEU A 357 12.95 17.13 -6.78
C LEU A 357 11.73 17.63 -7.56
N ALA A 358 10.53 17.57 -6.97
CA ALA A 358 9.27 17.89 -7.63
C ALA A 358 9.15 19.39 -7.93
N PHE A 359 9.40 20.24 -6.93
CA PHE A 359 9.09 21.66 -7.03
C PHE A 359 10.29 22.52 -7.45
N ILE A 360 11.51 22.18 -7.05
CA ILE A 360 12.68 23.05 -7.29
C ILE A 360 13.84 22.34 -8.00
N GLY A 361 13.69 21.06 -8.35
CA GLY A 361 14.70 20.28 -9.06
C GLY A 361 16.03 20.14 -8.31
N GLN A 362 15.99 20.02 -6.98
CA GLN A 362 17.18 19.89 -6.14
C GLN A 362 17.15 18.60 -5.32
N ASN A 363 18.29 17.93 -5.20
CA ASN A 363 18.46 16.81 -4.28
C ASN A 363 18.85 17.31 -2.89
N ILE A 364 17.85 17.55 -2.04
CA ILE A 364 18.06 18.10 -0.69
C ILE A 364 18.54 17.01 0.28
N GLY A 365 18.15 15.75 0.06
CA GLY A 365 18.44 14.63 0.97
C GLY A 365 19.94 14.38 1.20
N CYS A 366 20.79 14.67 0.20
CA CYS A 366 22.25 14.57 0.37
C CYS A 366 22.82 15.47 1.47
N ALA A 367 22.13 16.56 1.84
CA ALA A 367 22.55 17.48 2.89
C ALA A 367 22.24 16.98 4.32
N ARG A 368 21.56 15.83 4.47
CA ARG A 368 21.20 15.26 5.79
C ARG A 368 22.40 14.97 6.69
N CYS A 369 23.46 14.42 6.09
CA CYS A 369 24.60 13.88 6.83
C CYS A 369 25.81 14.83 6.85
N HIS A 370 25.95 15.66 5.82
CA HIS A 370 27.03 16.62 5.66
C HIS A 370 26.58 17.72 4.69
N ASP A 371 27.29 18.85 4.66
CA ASP A 371 26.99 19.92 3.70
C ASP A 371 27.04 19.35 2.30
N HIS A 372 26.05 19.68 1.49
CA HIS A 372 25.93 19.11 0.15
C HIS A 372 27.23 19.34 -0.64
N LYS A 373 27.75 18.27 -1.26
CA LYS A 373 29.12 18.24 -1.78
C LYS A 373 29.38 19.25 -2.91
N PHE A 374 28.35 19.55 -3.71
CA PHE A 374 28.47 20.36 -4.92
C PHE A 374 27.52 21.56 -4.89
N ASP A 375 26.24 21.30 -4.63
CA ASP A 375 25.23 22.34 -4.50
C ASP A 375 25.34 23.12 -3.18
N PRO A 376 24.97 24.41 -3.18
CA PRO A 376 25.11 25.31 -2.03
C PRO A 376 24.01 25.09 -0.99
N ILE A 377 23.90 23.87 -0.47
CA ILE A 377 22.91 23.46 0.53
C ILE A 377 23.67 22.97 1.77
N PRO A 378 23.85 23.82 2.79
CA PRO A 378 24.46 23.38 4.04
C PRO A 378 23.54 22.43 4.80
N THR A 379 24.13 21.60 5.66
CA THR A 379 23.42 20.68 6.57
C THR A 379 22.38 21.42 7.40
N THR A 380 22.69 22.66 7.81
CA THR A 380 21.77 23.51 8.58
C THR A 380 20.51 23.90 7.80
N ASP A 381 20.57 24.10 6.49
CA ASP A 381 19.37 24.36 5.68
C ASP A 381 18.47 23.12 5.58
N TYR A 382 19.07 21.92 5.53
CA TYR A 382 18.32 20.65 5.60
C TYR A 382 17.55 20.54 6.91
N TYR A 383 18.21 20.71 8.06
CA TYR A 383 17.54 20.59 9.37
C TYR A 383 16.53 21.71 9.63
N ALA A 384 16.76 22.90 9.07
CA ALA A 384 15.79 24.00 9.10
C ALA A 384 14.48 23.62 8.36
N LEU A 385 14.57 22.98 7.19
CA LEU A 385 13.40 22.45 6.47
C LEU A 385 12.81 21.22 7.18
N ALA A 386 13.65 20.33 7.70
CA ALA A 386 13.21 19.12 8.40
C ALA A 386 12.39 19.46 9.66
N GLY A 387 12.75 20.53 10.38
CA GLY A 387 11.98 21.00 11.53
C GLY A 387 10.55 21.41 11.18
N ILE A 388 10.31 21.94 9.98
CA ILE A 388 8.96 22.28 9.49
C ILE A 388 8.11 21.01 9.41
N LEU A 389 8.66 19.93 8.85
CA LEU A 389 7.93 18.65 8.70
C LEU A 389 7.86 17.85 10.00
N LYS A 390 8.88 17.94 10.86
CA LYS A 390 8.85 17.33 12.21
C LYS A 390 7.74 17.93 13.08
N SER A 391 7.37 19.17 12.82
CA SER A 391 6.25 19.87 13.45
C SER A 391 4.88 19.49 12.84
N SER A 392 4.78 18.34 12.16
CA SER A 392 3.55 17.82 11.54
C SER A 392 3.40 16.30 11.77
N VAL A 393 2.16 15.80 11.75
CA VAL A 393 1.84 14.38 12.03
C VAL A 393 1.36 13.68 10.76
N THR A 394 2.01 12.57 10.43
CA THR A 394 1.72 11.75 9.24
C THR A 394 1.29 10.31 9.55
N MET A 395 1.62 9.80 10.73
CA MET A 395 1.28 8.45 11.17
C MET A 395 0.20 8.48 12.25
N ASP A 396 -0.69 7.50 12.28
CA ASP A 396 -1.69 7.35 13.35
C ASP A 396 -0.99 6.93 14.65
N GLU A 397 -1.05 7.78 15.66
CA GLU A 397 -0.42 7.56 16.98
C GLU A 397 -1.03 6.38 17.74
N ASN A 398 -2.26 5.98 17.39
CA ASN A 398 -2.94 4.84 18.02
C ASN A 398 -2.55 3.49 17.40
N ASP A 399 -1.81 3.51 16.28
CA ASP A 399 -1.27 2.31 15.66
C ASP A 399 0.18 2.11 16.11
N GLU A 400 0.37 1.32 17.16
CA GLU A 400 1.71 1.01 17.72
C GLU A 400 2.67 0.38 16.70
N ARG A 401 2.14 -0.19 15.62
CA ARG A 401 2.95 -0.75 14.52
C ARG A 401 3.15 0.27 13.38
N GLY A 402 2.48 1.41 13.44
CA GLY A 402 2.56 2.50 12.48
C GLY A 402 2.36 2.02 11.06
N HIS A 403 1.31 1.25 10.81
CA HIS A 403 0.87 0.81 9.49
C HIS A 403 -0.05 1.84 8.83
N PHE A 404 -0.82 2.58 9.63
CA PHE A 404 -1.83 3.49 9.14
C PHE A 404 -1.37 4.95 9.16
N MET A 405 -1.58 5.59 8.02
CA MET A 405 -1.43 7.03 7.85
C MET A 405 -2.63 7.77 8.42
N VAL A 406 -2.41 8.99 8.90
CA VAL A 406 -3.48 9.88 9.36
C VAL A 406 -4.56 10.03 8.27
N GLN A 407 -5.79 9.76 8.66
CA GLN A 407 -6.99 9.99 7.84
C GLN A 407 -7.75 11.17 8.40
N ARG A 408 -8.19 12.08 7.54
CA ARG A 408 -8.99 13.24 7.91
C ARG A 408 -10.38 13.15 7.26
N PRO A 409 -11.47 13.46 7.98
CA PRO A 409 -12.81 13.40 7.43
C PRO A 409 -13.02 14.58 6.47
N LEU A 410 -13.61 14.29 5.31
CA LEU A 410 -14.09 15.26 4.32
C LEU A 410 -15.53 15.63 4.64
N ALA A 411 -15.75 16.10 5.86
CA ALA A 411 -17.04 16.56 6.35
C ALA A 411 -16.84 17.64 7.41
N THR A 412 -17.86 18.48 7.60
CA THR A 412 -17.86 19.43 8.70
C THR A 412 -17.94 18.68 10.03
N GLN A 413 -17.41 19.30 11.08
CA GLN A 413 -17.45 18.74 12.45
C GLN A 413 -18.89 18.38 12.86
N SER A 414 -19.86 19.24 12.56
CA SER A 414 -21.28 18.99 12.84
C SER A 414 -21.83 17.76 12.10
N LYS A 415 -21.46 17.53 10.83
CA LYS A 415 -21.87 16.34 10.07
C LYS A 415 -21.22 15.07 10.62
N LEU A 416 -19.95 15.14 11.00
CA LEU A 416 -19.24 14.01 11.60
C LEU A 416 -19.87 13.60 12.93
N GLU A 417 -20.11 14.56 13.83
CA GLU A 417 -20.75 14.32 15.13
C GLU A 417 -22.16 13.74 14.97
N ALA A 418 -22.93 14.24 14.00
CA ALA A 418 -24.26 13.71 13.70
C ALA A 418 -24.20 12.25 13.21
N PHE A 419 -23.23 11.92 12.34
CA PHE A 419 -23.01 10.55 11.87
C PHE A 419 -22.58 9.62 13.01
N GLU A 420 -21.60 10.02 13.81
CA GLU A 420 -21.10 9.20 14.94
C GLU A 420 -22.19 8.94 15.98
N LYS A 421 -23.03 9.95 16.27
CA LYS A 421 -24.17 9.80 17.17
C LYS A 421 -25.19 8.80 16.61
N ALA A 422 -25.52 8.90 15.33
CA ALA A 422 -26.45 7.97 14.67
C ALA A 422 -25.89 6.54 14.68
N GLN A 423 -24.60 6.38 14.36
CA GLN A 423 -23.93 5.08 14.36
C GLN A 423 -23.92 4.43 15.75
N LYS A 424 -23.65 5.20 16.82
CA LYS A 424 -23.73 4.71 18.20
C LYS A 424 -25.13 4.18 18.53
N VAL A 425 -26.19 4.86 18.10
CA VAL A 425 -27.57 4.41 18.30
C VAL A 425 -27.85 3.13 17.51
N ILE A 426 -27.42 3.05 16.24
CA ILE A 426 -27.58 1.83 15.43
C ILE A 426 -26.89 0.65 16.09
N THR A 427 -25.64 0.80 16.52
CA THR A 427 -24.88 -0.27 17.19
C THR A 427 -25.55 -0.73 18.47
N LEU A 428 -26.14 0.17 19.27
CA LEU A 428 -26.90 -0.23 20.46
C LEU A 428 -28.11 -1.10 20.11
N VAL A 429 -28.86 -0.77 19.05
CA VAL A 429 -30.03 -1.55 18.61
C VAL A 429 -29.62 -2.87 17.93
N GLU A 430 -28.51 -2.88 17.19
CA GLU A 430 -27.93 -4.10 16.61
C GLU A 430 -27.46 -5.07 17.70
N ASN A 431 -26.85 -4.56 18.78
CA ASN A 431 -26.48 -5.36 19.94
C ASN A 431 -27.72 -5.93 20.63
N GLU A 432 -28.77 -5.12 20.86
CA GLU A 432 -30.03 -5.62 21.44
C GLU A 432 -30.66 -6.72 20.57
N LEU A 433 -30.66 -6.56 19.25
CA LEU A 433 -31.14 -7.58 18.31
C LEU A 433 -30.33 -8.88 18.42
N SER A 434 -29.01 -8.76 18.50
CA SER A 434 -28.10 -9.89 18.66
C SER A 434 -28.40 -10.64 19.97
N ASP A 435 -28.53 -9.93 21.08
CA ASP A 435 -28.81 -10.52 22.40
C ASP A 435 -30.13 -11.31 22.39
N ILE A 436 -31.19 -10.75 21.80
CA ILE A 436 -32.49 -11.43 21.69
C ILE A 436 -32.41 -12.70 20.84
N ILE A 437 -31.64 -12.66 19.74
CA ILE A 437 -31.44 -13.83 18.88
C ILE A 437 -30.67 -14.92 19.63
N VAL A 438 -29.61 -14.54 20.34
CA VAL A 438 -28.81 -15.47 21.16
C VAL A 438 -29.66 -16.10 22.25
N ASP A 439 -30.44 -15.31 22.99
CA ASP A 439 -31.33 -15.80 24.04
C ASP A 439 -32.40 -16.75 23.49
N ALA A 440 -33.00 -16.42 22.34
CA ALA A 440 -34.02 -17.25 21.70
C ALA A 440 -33.46 -18.58 21.20
N ASN A 441 -32.26 -18.55 20.61
CA ASN A 441 -31.56 -19.77 20.20
C ASN A 441 -31.20 -20.64 21.40
N ASP A 442 -30.75 -20.05 22.52
CA ASP A 442 -30.44 -20.81 23.73
C ASP A 442 -31.69 -21.48 24.32
N GLN A 443 -32.84 -20.79 24.30
CA GLN A 443 -34.11 -21.40 24.73
C GLN A 443 -34.50 -22.62 23.89
N LEU A 444 -34.43 -22.53 22.56
CA LEU A 444 -34.73 -23.67 21.68
C LEU A 444 -33.75 -24.82 21.91
N ARG A 445 -32.48 -24.50 22.10
CA ARG A 445 -31.41 -25.47 22.39
C ARG A 445 -31.67 -26.22 23.69
N LEU A 446 -32.01 -25.50 24.78
CA LEU A 446 -32.36 -26.09 26.08
C LEU A 446 -33.60 -26.99 25.98
N GLN A 447 -34.64 -26.56 25.26
CA GLN A 447 -35.82 -27.38 25.00
C GLN A 447 -35.46 -28.69 24.27
N ARG A 448 -34.60 -28.63 23.25
CA ARG A 448 -34.15 -29.80 22.50
C ARG A 448 -33.32 -30.75 23.37
N ILE A 449 -32.39 -30.22 24.17
CA ILE A 449 -31.58 -31.01 25.13
C ILE A 449 -32.46 -31.77 26.11
N SER A 450 -33.49 -31.11 26.66
CA SER A 450 -34.45 -31.74 27.59
C SER A 450 -35.34 -32.82 26.95
N SER A 451 -35.33 -32.93 25.61
CA SER A 451 -36.14 -33.89 24.84
C SER A 451 -35.30 -34.84 23.98
N VAL A 452 -33.98 -34.90 24.18
CA VAL A 452 -33.04 -35.73 23.38
C VAL A 452 -33.47 -37.19 23.32
N ALA A 453 -33.95 -37.76 24.43
CA ALA A 453 -34.41 -39.15 24.47
C ALA A 453 -35.52 -39.39 23.44
N ARG A 454 -36.51 -38.48 23.38
CA ARG A 454 -37.63 -38.56 22.45
C ARG A 454 -37.20 -38.35 21.00
N TYR A 455 -36.28 -37.41 20.75
CA TYR A 455 -35.71 -37.20 19.41
C TYR A 455 -34.96 -38.45 18.91
N LEU A 456 -34.17 -39.11 19.76
CA LEU A 456 -33.43 -40.31 19.39
C LEU A 456 -34.35 -41.51 19.09
N LEU A 457 -35.36 -41.74 19.92
CA LEU A 457 -36.36 -42.79 19.69
C LEU A 457 -37.15 -42.55 18.39
N ALA A 458 -37.58 -41.31 18.14
CA ALA A 458 -38.29 -40.95 16.91
C ALA A 458 -37.40 -41.10 15.66
N ALA A 459 -36.13 -40.71 15.76
CA ALA A 459 -35.17 -40.86 14.67
C ALA A 459 -34.85 -42.34 14.38
N ASP A 460 -34.74 -43.18 15.41
CA ASP A 460 -34.52 -44.63 15.27
C ASP A 460 -35.71 -45.34 14.61
N GLN A 461 -36.94 -45.00 15.04
CA GLN A 461 -38.16 -45.49 14.39
C GLN A 461 -38.22 -45.11 12.91
N ARG A 462 -37.83 -43.85 12.58
CA ARG A 462 -37.77 -43.37 11.20
C ARG A 462 -36.69 -44.09 10.38
N LYS A 463 -35.51 -44.33 10.95
CA LYS A 463 -34.41 -45.09 10.32
C LYS A 463 -34.84 -46.50 9.93
N ARG A 464 -35.69 -47.13 10.75
CA ARG A 464 -36.12 -48.55 10.59
C ARG A 464 -37.41 -48.74 9.79
N ALA A 465 -38.15 -47.67 9.51
CA ALA A 465 -39.32 -47.75 8.63
C ALA A 465 -38.88 -48.15 7.20
N SER A 466 -39.43 -49.26 6.68
CA SER A 466 -39.11 -49.83 5.36
C SER A 466 -39.29 -48.83 4.20
N GLU A 467 -38.72 -49.13 3.02
CA GLU A 467 -38.60 -48.28 1.80
C GLU A 467 -39.88 -47.56 1.29
N ASN A 468 -41.03 -47.77 1.92
CA ASN A 468 -42.26 -47.06 1.58
C ASN A 468 -42.21 -45.62 2.10
N ILE A 469 -42.14 -44.63 1.20
CA ILE A 469 -42.06 -43.19 1.53
C ILE A 469 -43.22 -42.74 2.46
N SER A 470 -44.37 -43.40 2.38
CA SER A 470 -45.57 -43.16 3.19
C SER A 470 -45.47 -43.63 4.65
N SER A 471 -44.67 -44.66 4.96
CA SER A 471 -44.49 -45.17 6.32
C SER A 471 -43.44 -44.39 7.12
N ARG A 472 -42.46 -43.76 6.46
CA ARG A 472 -41.50 -42.82 7.09
C ARG A 472 -42.15 -41.55 7.66
N HIS A 473 -43.37 -41.23 7.24
CA HIS A 473 -44.13 -40.05 7.67
C HIS A 473 -45.10 -40.32 8.83
N LYS A 474 -45.10 -41.51 9.44
CA LYS A 474 -45.96 -41.80 10.60
C LYS A 474 -45.51 -40.99 11.84
N GLN A 475 -46.19 -39.85 11.99
CA GLN A 475 -46.56 -39.10 13.20
C GLN A 475 -45.55 -39.09 14.34
N VAL A 476 -44.53 -38.27 14.17
CA VAL A 476 -44.06 -37.44 15.29
C VAL A 476 -45.06 -36.31 15.45
N ASP A 477 -45.62 -36.13 16.64
CA ASP A 477 -46.46 -34.97 16.94
C ASP A 477 -45.60 -33.70 16.85
N PRO A 478 -45.84 -32.79 15.89
CA PRO A 478 -45.05 -31.57 15.72
C PRO A 478 -45.16 -30.61 16.92
N SER A 479 -46.17 -30.80 17.77
CA SER A 479 -46.30 -30.04 19.03
C SER A 479 -45.35 -30.56 20.13
N VAL A 480 -44.75 -31.74 19.93
CA VAL A 480 -43.88 -32.41 20.90
C VAL A 480 -42.43 -32.48 20.43
N LEU A 481 -42.16 -32.70 19.15
CA LEU A 481 -40.81 -32.72 18.57
C LEU A 481 -40.76 -32.06 17.20
N ASP A 482 -39.66 -31.38 16.88
CA ASP A 482 -39.43 -30.75 15.58
C ASP A 482 -39.14 -31.81 14.48
N PRO A 483 -39.99 -31.92 13.44
CA PRO A 483 -39.83 -32.91 12.38
C PRO A 483 -38.52 -32.77 11.58
N ASP A 484 -38.00 -31.55 11.42
CA ASP A 484 -36.75 -31.31 10.69
C ASP A 484 -35.54 -31.83 11.47
N ILE A 485 -35.57 -31.66 12.80
CA ILE A 485 -34.55 -32.21 13.70
C ILE A 485 -34.61 -33.74 13.70
N VAL A 486 -35.81 -34.34 13.79
CA VAL A 486 -35.97 -35.80 13.71
C VAL A 486 -35.44 -36.35 12.39
N ARG A 487 -35.75 -35.69 11.26
CA ARG A 487 -35.24 -36.08 9.95
C ARG A 487 -33.73 -36.00 9.89
N ARG A 488 -33.13 -34.87 10.30
CA ARG A 488 -31.67 -34.67 10.26
C ARG A 488 -30.95 -35.65 11.18
N LEU A 489 -31.47 -35.87 12.39
CA LEU A 489 -30.92 -36.86 13.32
C LEU A 489 -31.02 -38.28 12.76
N SER A 490 -32.14 -38.64 12.12
CA SER A 490 -32.29 -39.94 11.44
C SER A 490 -31.31 -40.10 10.28
N ASP A 491 -31.17 -39.09 9.42
CA ASP A 491 -30.22 -39.10 8.29
C ASP A 491 -28.78 -39.26 8.80
N TRP A 492 -28.48 -38.59 9.93
CA TRP A 492 -27.18 -38.60 10.58
C TRP A 492 -26.86 -39.93 11.27
N LEU A 493 -27.85 -40.56 11.93
CA LEU A 493 -27.71 -41.93 12.48
C LEU A 493 -27.61 -43.02 11.40
N SER A 494 -27.92 -42.69 10.15
CA SER A 494 -27.93 -43.60 9.00
C SER A 494 -26.72 -43.43 8.07
N SER A 495 -25.92 -42.37 8.19
CA SER A 495 -24.79 -42.14 7.30
C SER A 495 -23.53 -42.88 7.75
N ASP A 496 -22.88 -43.61 6.84
CA ASP A 496 -21.49 -44.11 7.01
C ASP A 496 -20.45 -42.98 7.13
N ARG A 497 -20.90 -41.74 6.91
CA ARG A 497 -20.10 -40.55 7.15
C ARG A 497 -20.13 -40.28 8.64
N PHE A 498 -18.94 -40.33 9.23
CA PHE A 498 -18.61 -40.02 10.62
C PHE A 498 -18.84 -41.17 11.60
N GLU A 499 -17.74 -41.82 11.97
CA GLU A 499 -17.56 -42.44 13.28
C GLU A 499 -17.78 -41.38 14.36
N ALA A 500 -19.03 -40.98 14.62
CA ALA A 500 -19.30 -40.02 15.66
C ALA A 500 -19.26 -40.76 17.00
N PRO A 501 -18.19 -40.62 17.79
CA PRO A 501 -17.91 -41.55 18.89
C PRO A 501 -18.96 -41.47 20.00
N ILE A 502 -19.78 -40.40 19.99
CA ILE A 502 -20.84 -40.17 20.97
C ILE A 502 -22.10 -41.00 20.71
N PHE A 503 -22.45 -41.36 19.46
CA PHE A 503 -23.67 -42.13 19.14
C PHE A 503 -23.39 -43.57 18.72
N ILE A 504 -22.13 -44.00 18.71
CA ILE A 504 -21.76 -45.38 18.39
C ILE A 504 -22.41 -46.39 19.35
N VAL A 505 -22.51 -46.04 20.64
CA VAL A 505 -23.22 -46.83 21.65
C VAL A 505 -24.71 -46.92 21.31
N TRP A 506 -25.33 -45.83 20.84
CA TRP A 506 -26.74 -45.81 20.44
C TRP A 506 -26.98 -46.78 19.28
N ASN A 507 -26.16 -46.70 18.23
CA ASN A 507 -26.31 -47.55 17.04
C ASN A 507 -26.15 -49.04 17.38
N VAL A 508 -25.10 -49.41 18.14
CA VAL A 508 -24.82 -50.81 18.50
C VAL A 508 -25.94 -51.42 19.35
N PHE A 509 -26.40 -50.71 20.40
CA PHE A 509 -27.45 -51.22 21.26
C PHE A 509 -28.83 -51.18 20.60
N SER A 510 -29.14 -50.14 19.82
CA SER A 510 -30.39 -50.09 19.06
C SER A 510 -30.49 -51.28 18.10
N ASP A 511 -29.44 -51.57 17.33
CA ASP A 511 -29.44 -52.72 16.41
C ASP A 511 -29.61 -54.05 17.14
N ALA A 512 -29.01 -54.17 18.33
CA ALA A 512 -29.16 -55.34 19.19
C ALA A 512 -30.61 -55.51 19.70
N PHE A 513 -31.24 -54.46 20.22
CA PHE A 513 -32.61 -54.52 20.76
C PHE A 513 -33.68 -54.84 19.71
N HIS A 514 -33.42 -54.54 18.44
CA HIS A 514 -34.35 -54.82 17.34
C HIS A 514 -34.05 -56.15 16.59
N ALA A 515 -32.88 -56.77 16.83
CA ALA A 515 -32.61 -58.11 16.35
C ALA A 515 -33.40 -59.13 17.19
N LYS A 516 -34.08 -60.10 16.55
CA LYS A 516 -35.02 -61.05 17.17
C LYS A 516 -34.42 -62.03 18.22
N ASP A 517 -33.22 -61.78 18.73
CA ASP A 517 -32.41 -62.77 19.47
C ASP A 517 -31.52 -62.15 20.58
N VAL A 518 -32.01 -61.11 21.29
CA VAL A 518 -31.21 -60.34 22.26
C VAL A 518 -31.98 -59.95 23.54
N ASP A 519 -32.59 -60.91 24.22
CA ASP A 519 -33.07 -60.71 25.61
C ASP A 519 -32.15 -61.36 26.67
N SER A 520 -30.98 -61.87 26.27
CA SER A 520 -30.03 -62.48 27.21
C SER A 520 -29.08 -61.42 27.80
N PRO A 521 -29.08 -61.21 29.13
CA PRO A 521 -28.15 -60.30 29.81
C PRO A 521 -26.68 -60.57 29.50
N ALA A 522 -26.31 -61.80 29.14
CA ALA A 522 -24.94 -62.16 28.75
C ALA A 522 -24.50 -61.46 27.45
N LYS A 523 -25.41 -61.29 26.48
CA LYS A 523 -25.10 -60.70 25.17
C LYS A 523 -24.99 -59.18 25.25
N LEU A 524 -25.83 -58.53 26.07
CA LEU A 524 -25.73 -57.09 26.37
C LEU A 524 -24.43 -56.75 27.13
N ASN A 525 -24.02 -57.61 28.06
CA ASN A 525 -22.71 -57.49 28.73
C ASN A 525 -21.54 -57.65 27.74
N GLN A 526 -21.63 -58.62 26.81
CA GLN A 526 -20.61 -58.81 25.78
C GLN A 526 -20.49 -57.59 24.84
N LEU A 527 -21.62 -56.97 24.47
CA LEU A 527 -21.64 -55.74 23.68
C LEU A 527 -21.05 -54.53 24.43
N SER A 528 -21.35 -54.40 25.73
CA SER A 528 -20.72 -53.36 26.56
C SER A 528 -19.20 -53.58 26.65
N GLN A 529 -18.76 -54.82 26.90
CA GLN A 529 -17.33 -55.15 26.96
C GLN A 529 -16.61 -54.89 25.64
N SER A 530 -17.20 -55.26 24.49
CA SER A 530 -16.58 -55.01 23.18
C SER A 530 -16.44 -53.52 22.87
N LEU A 531 -17.39 -52.69 23.28
CA LEU A 531 -17.29 -51.23 23.16
C LEU A 531 -16.19 -50.65 24.07
N HIS A 532 -16.03 -51.18 25.29
CA HIS A 532 -14.95 -50.80 26.20
C HIS A 532 -13.56 -51.24 25.70
N GLU A 533 -13.46 -52.43 25.10
CA GLU A 533 -12.23 -52.94 24.48
C GLU A 533 -11.86 -52.12 23.24
N ARG A 534 -12.84 -51.86 22.36
CA ARG A 534 -12.66 -50.98 21.19
C ARG A 534 -12.15 -49.60 21.59
N ALA A 535 -12.68 -49.03 22.67
CA ALA A 535 -12.23 -47.74 23.20
C ALA A 535 -10.82 -47.79 23.83
N LYS A 536 -10.39 -48.95 24.34
CA LYS A 536 -9.01 -49.13 24.84
C LYS A 536 -8.01 -49.24 23.69
N GLU A 537 -8.37 -49.94 22.61
CA GLU A 537 -7.53 -50.13 21.42
C GLU A 537 -7.42 -48.86 20.58
N ASP A 538 -8.55 -48.19 20.36
CA ASP A 538 -8.62 -46.87 19.73
C ASP A 538 -9.41 -45.90 20.62
N PRO A 539 -8.72 -45.09 21.44
CA PRO A 539 -9.33 -44.09 22.30
C PRO A 539 -10.20 -43.05 21.58
N GLY A 540 -10.11 -42.90 20.26
CA GLY A 540 -10.97 -42.01 19.47
C GLY A 540 -12.28 -42.64 18.99
N SER A 541 -12.38 -43.97 19.01
CA SER A 541 -13.47 -44.73 18.37
C SER A 541 -14.79 -44.73 19.14
N VAL A 542 -14.75 -44.59 20.47
CA VAL A 542 -15.93 -44.48 21.34
C VAL A 542 -15.71 -43.36 22.34
N SER A 543 -16.69 -42.49 22.51
CA SER A 543 -16.62 -41.37 23.46
C SER A 543 -16.53 -41.89 24.89
N ALA A 544 -15.53 -41.43 25.63
CA ALA A 544 -15.39 -41.71 27.06
C ALA A 544 -16.63 -41.28 27.88
N TYR A 545 -17.36 -40.27 27.40
CA TYR A 545 -18.58 -39.79 28.05
C TYR A 545 -19.77 -40.73 27.83
N THR A 546 -19.86 -41.36 26.64
CA THR A 546 -20.89 -42.34 26.34
C THR A 546 -20.56 -43.72 26.93
N LEU A 547 -19.30 -44.02 27.23
CA LEU A 547 -18.94 -45.22 28.00
C LEU A 547 -19.40 -45.13 29.46
N ARG A 548 -19.47 -43.93 30.04
CA ARG A 548 -19.98 -43.74 31.42
C ARG A 548 -21.44 -44.15 31.57
N ILE A 549 -22.24 -44.04 30.51
CA ILE A 549 -23.63 -44.52 30.53
C ILE A 549 -23.73 -46.05 30.33
N LEU A 550 -22.61 -46.75 30.17
CA LEU A 550 -22.51 -48.22 30.02
C LEU A 550 -21.81 -48.92 31.20
N GLU A 551 -21.69 -48.26 32.37
CA GLU A 551 -21.16 -48.89 33.60
C GLU A 551 -21.89 -50.21 33.91
N ASP A 552 -23.19 -50.25 33.64
CA ASP A 552 -24.05 -51.41 33.46
C ASP A 552 -24.74 -51.34 32.08
N PRO A 553 -24.96 -52.46 31.37
CA PRO A 553 -25.62 -52.44 30.08
C PRO A 553 -27.11 -52.05 30.23
N PRO A 554 -27.66 -51.16 29.37
CA PRO A 554 -29.08 -50.79 29.41
C PRO A 554 -29.97 -52.01 29.18
N ALA A 555 -31.13 -52.07 29.85
CA ALA A 555 -32.10 -53.15 29.71
C ALA A 555 -33.11 -52.93 28.56
N SER A 556 -33.22 -51.70 28.04
CA SER A 556 -34.09 -51.36 26.92
C SER A 556 -33.59 -50.15 26.13
N LEU A 557 -34.16 -49.93 24.93
CA LEU A 557 -33.88 -48.75 24.12
C LEU A 557 -34.38 -47.45 24.78
N ASP A 558 -35.49 -47.50 25.52
CA ASP A 558 -36.03 -46.36 26.27
C ASP A 558 -35.09 -45.95 27.42
N GLU A 559 -34.53 -46.93 28.12
CA GLU A 559 -33.53 -46.69 29.18
C GLU A 559 -32.25 -46.08 28.60
N LEU A 560 -31.76 -46.59 27.47
CA LEU A 560 -30.62 -46.01 26.78
C LEU A 560 -30.90 -44.55 26.36
N ALA A 561 -32.09 -44.26 25.85
CA ALA A 561 -32.50 -42.92 25.48
C ALA A 561 -32.51 -41.95 26.68
N ALA A 562 -33.01 -42.40 27.84
CA ALA A 562 -32.99 -41.63 29.08
C ALA A 562 -31.56 -41.32 29.54
N ARG A 563 -30.66 -42.32 29.51
CA ARG A 563 -29.24 -42.13 29.85
C ARG A 563 -28.54 -41.14 28.91
N TYR A 564 -28.87 -41.16 27.61
CA TYR A 564 -28.39 -40.15 26.67
C TYR A 564 -28.92 -38.75 27.02
N GLN A 565 -30.18 -38.59 27.40
CA GLN A 565 -30.72 -37.29 27.80
C GLN A 565 -30.00 -36.72 29.03
N GLU A 566 -29.75 -37.54 30.07
CA GLU A 566 -28.97 -37.13 31.24
C GLU A 566 -27.53 -36.76 30.89
N LEU A 567 -26.91 -37.53 29.98
CA LEU A 567 -25.59 -37.22 29.45
C LEU A 567 -25.60 -35.85 28.77
N PHE A 568 -26.55 -35.58 27.87
CA PHE A 568 -26.66 -34.30 27.16
C PHE A 568 -26.93 -33.10 28.07
N VAL A 569 -27.74 -33.27 29.13
CA VAL A 569 -27.94 -32.24 30.17
C VAL A 569 -26.65 -31.97 30.93
N THR A 570 -25.95 -33.02 31.36
CA THR A 570 -24.67 -32.89 32.08
C THR A 570 -23.63 -32.18 31.22
N LEU A 571 -23.58 -32.54 29.94
CA LEU A 571 -22.67 -31.93 28.97
C LEU A 571 -22.98 -30.45 28.70
N ASP A 572 -24.25 -30.06 28.70
CA ASP A 572 -24.66 -28.66 28.62
C ASP A 572 -24.21 -27.84 29.84
N GLU A 573 -24.43 -28.37 31.05
CA GLU A 573 -23.98 -27.70 32.27
C GLU A 573 -22.46 -27.49 32.30
N LEU A 574 -21.70 -28.47 31.82
CA LEU A 574 -20.24 -28.41 31.70
C LEU A 574 -19.80 -27.36 30.67
N LEU A 575 -20.47 -27.31 29.53
CA LEU A 575 -20.21 -26.34 28.47
C LEU A 575 -20.52 -24.91 28.94
N LYS A 576 -21.65 -24.73 29.64
CA LYS A 576 -22.04 -23.44 30.23
C LYS A 576 -21.04 -22.96 31.28
N ALA A 577 -20.65 -23.83 32.22
CA ALA A 577 -19.62 -23.51 33.22
C ALA A 577 -18.27 -23.13 32.56
N HIS A 578 -17.95 -23.74 31.42
CA HIS A 578 -16.75 -23.42 30.65
C HIS A 578 -16.84 -22.08 29.91
N LEU A 579 -18.00 -21.72 29.36
CA LEU A 579 -18.23 -20.42 28.73
C LEU A 579 -18.24 -19.29 29.77
N ASP A 580 -18.91 -19.51 30.91
CA ASP A 580 -18.94 -18.57 32.04
C ASP A 580 -17.54 -18.27 32.60
N PHE A 581 -16.64 -19.23 32.55
CA PHE A 581 -15.23 -19.07 32.91
C PHE A 581 -14.48 -18.06 32.03
N TYR A 582 -14.75 -18.01 30.73
CA TYR A 582 -14.12 -17.02 29.86
C TYR A 582 -14.74 -15.63 30.00
N LEU A 583 -16.05 -15.54 30.26
CA LEU A 583 -16.70 -14.27 30.58
C LEU A 583 -16.15 -13.66 31.88
N LEU A 584 -15.81 -14.51 32.86
CA LEU A 584 -15.19 -14.10 34.12
C LEU A 584 -13.88 -13.32 33.93
N ARG A 585 -13.12 -13.62 32.89
CA ARG A 585 -11.88 -12.92 32.56
C ARG A 585 -12.11 -11.43 32.29
N GLY A 586 -13.09 -11.12 31.44
CA GLY A 586 -13.44 -9.73 31.11
C GLY A 586 -14.03 -8.99 32.32
N GLU A 587 -14.82 -9.68 33.13
CA GLU A 587 -15.33 -9.14 34.39
C GLU A 587 -14.21 -8.81 35.38
N LEU A 588 -13.19 -9.68 35.49
CA LEU A 588 -12.03 -9.46 36.36
C LEU A 588 -11.14 -8.31 35.88
N ASP A 589 -10.90 -8.20 34.57
CA ASP A 589 -10.10 -7.10 34.00
C ASP A 589 -10.81 -5.75 34.15
N THR A 590 -12.14 -5.72 33.97
CA THR A 590 -12.95 -4.51 34.21
C THR A 590 -12.87 -4.10 35.68
N GLN A 591 -12.95 -5.06 36.59
CA GLN A 591 -12.86 -4.82 38.03
C GLN A 591 -11.48 -4.31 38.45
N ARG A 592 -10.41 -4.89 37.88
CA ARG A 592 -9.02 -4.48 38.09
C ARG A 592 -8.80 -3.02 37.68
N ILE A 593 -9.20 -2.64 36.47
CA ILE A 593 -9.11 -1.26 35.95
C ILE A 593 -9.93 -0.29 36.80
N ALA A 594 -11.13 -0.69 37.25
CA ALA A 594 -11.98 0.13 38.11
C ALA A 594 -11.36 0.34 39.51
N GLN A 595 -10.64 -0.66 40.04
CA GLN A 595 -9.92 -0.56 41.30
C GLN A 595 -8.65 0.31 41.19
N GLU A 596 -7.93 0.24 40.06
CA GLU A 596 -6.73 1.05 39.77
C GLU A 596 -7.03 2.55 39.89
N LYS A 597 -8.11 2.99 39.24
CA LYS A 597 -8.60 4.38 39.27
C LYS A 597 -9.05 4.85 40.65
N ASN A 598 -9.25 3.93 41.59
CA ASN A 598 -9.78 4.17 42.92
C ASN A 598 -8.75 3.90 44.03
N THR A 599 -7.46 3.80 43.69
CA THR A 599 -6.37 3.65 44.66
C THR A 599 -6.23 4.91 45.54
N GLU A 600 -6.43 6.09 44.97
CA GLU A 600 -6.41 7.38 45.64
C GLU A 600 -7.81 7.96 45.89
N ILE A 601 -7.91 8.92 46.81
CA ILE A 601 -9.13 9.66 47.10
C ILE A 601 -9.01 11.02 46.40
N PRO A 602 -9.82 11.34 45.38
CA PRO A 602 -9.73 12.62 44.69
C PRO A 602 -10.07 13.79 45.62
N GLU A 603 -9.33 14.90 45.51
CA GLU A 603 -9.40 16.05 46.44
C GLU A 603 -10.79 16.72 46.55
N ASN A 604 -11.72 16.44 45.63
CA ASN A 604 -13.06 17.05 45.58
C ASN A 604 -14.23 16.05 45.67
N THR A 605 -13.97 14.78 46.02
CA THR A 605 -15.04 13.77 46.12
C THR A 605 -15.60 13.70 47.54
N LYS A 606 -16.93 13.79 47.68
CA LYS A 606 -17.59 13.55 48.97
C LYS A 606 -17.29 12.14 49.45
N LEU A 607 -16.78 12.01 50.69
CA LEU A 607 -16.43 10.72 51.29
C LEU A 607 -17.57 9.70 51.23
N SER A 608 -18.82 10.15 51.37
CA SER A 608 -20.00 9.30 51.25
C SER A 608 -20.20 8.68 49.87
N ASP A 609 -19.86 9.41 48.81
CA ASP A 609 -20.03 8.93 47.44
C ASP A 609 -18.85 8.03 47.04
N TYR A 610 -17.66 8.33 47.55
CA TYR A 610 -16.50 7.45 47.44
C TYR A 610 -16.70 6.10 48.16
N LEU A 611 -17.22 6.11 49.40
CA LEU A 611 -17.53 4.88 50.15
C LEU A 611 -18.61 4.02 49.46
N LYS A 612 -19.59 4.64 48.79
CA LYS A 612 -20.58 3.92 47.98
C LYS A 612 -19.93 3.20 46.80
N GLU A 613 -18.99 3.87 46.10
CA GLU A 613 -18.28 3.26 44.98
C GLU A 613 -17.39 2.10 45.45
N GLN A 614 -16.70 2.24 46.59
CA GLN A 614 -15.91 1.14 47.18
C GLN A 614 -16.80 -0.06 47.55
N THR A 615 -17.96 0.19 48.17
CA THR A 615 -18.92 -0.86 48.53
C THR A 615 -19.43 -1.60 47.28
N LYS A 616 -19.66 -0.87 46.18
CA LYS A 616 -20.04 -1.43 44.88
C LYS A 616 -18.94 -2.30 44.30
N LEU A 617 -17.68 -1.85 44.34
CA LEU A 617 -16.53 -2.64 43.88
C LEU A 617 -16.38 -3.93 44.71
N THR A 618 -16.46 -3.87 46.04
CA THR A 618 -16.42 -5.08 46.88
C THR A 618 -17.55 -6.05 46.55
N ARG A 619 -18.76 -5.54 46.28
CA ARG A 619 -19.89 -6.37 45.86
C ARG A 619 -19.64 -7.04 44.51
N GLN A 620 -19.04 -6.34 43.55
CA GLN A 620 -18.65 -6.90 42.25
C GLN A 620 -17.59 -7.99 42.41
N SER A 621 -16.52 -7.75 43.19
CA SER A 621 -15.51 -8.76 43.49
C SER A 621 -16.12 -10.02 44.14
N ARG A 622 -17.07 -9.85 45.07
CA ARG A 622 -17.81 -10.98 45.67
C ARG A 622 -18.64 -11.75 44.65
N ALA A 623 -19.34 -11.05 43.75
CA ALA A 623 -20.12 -11.69 42.70
C ALA A 623 -19.23 -12.53 41.75
N ILE A 624 -18.07 -11.99 41.36
CA ILE A 624 -17.05 -12.71 40.59
C ILE A 624 -16.57 -13.94 41.37
N SER A 625 -16.30 -13.82 42.67
CA SER A 625 -15.88 -14.95 43.52
C SER A 625 -16.95 -16.03 43.62
N THR A 626 -18.23 -15.67 43.78
CA THR A 626 -19.33 -16.64 43.83
C THR A 626 -19.51 -17.35 42.49
N LYS A 627 -19.40 -16.62 41.37
CA LYS A 627 -19.43 -17.21 40.03
C LYS A 627 -18.26 -18.16 39.81
N LEU A 628 -17.07 -17.82 40.33
CA LEU A 628 -15.88 -18.66 40.29
C LEU A 628 -16.03 -19.96 41.10
N ASP A 629 -16.59 -19.89 42.32
CA ASP A 629 -16.90 -21.08 43.12
C ASP A 629 -17.89 -22.02 42.41
N TYR A 630 -18.89 -21.44 41.74
CA TYR A 630 -19.84 -22.20 40.92
C TYR A 630 -19.14 -22.93 39.77
N ILE A 631 -18.26 -22.24 39.03
CA ILE A 631 -17.47 -22.80 37.93
C ILE A 631 -16.51 -23.90 38.43
N GLU A 632 -15.79 -23.66 39.53
CA GLU A 632 -14.87 -24.62 40.13
C GLU A 632 -15.58 -25.91 40.55
N THR A 633 -16.75 -25.80 41.18
CA THR A 633 -17.54 -26.95 41.63
C THR A 633 -17.98 -27.82 40.46
N ARG A 634 -18.41 -27.21 39.36
CA ARG A 634 -18.91 -27.93 38.17
C ARG A 634 -17.78 -28.53 37.33
N LEU A 635 -16.66 -27.84 37.17
CA LEU A 635 -15.48 -28.38 36.47
C LEU A 635 -14.70 -29.41 37.32
N GLY A 636 -14.84 -29.34 38.66
CA GLY A 636 -14.22 -30.27 39.60
C GLY A 636 -14.70 -31.73 39.47
N ALA A 637 -15.93 -31.93 38.98
CA ALA A 637 -16.52 -33.25 38.75
C ALA A 637 -15.84 -34.10 37.66
N LEU A 638 -14.89 -33.54 36.90
CA LEU A 638 -14.19 -34.20 35.80
C LEU A 638 -12.68 -34.43 36.01
N SER A 639 -12.20 -34.30 37.26
CA SER A 639 -10.84 -34.55 37.75
C SER A 639 -9.73 -34.79 36.70
N GLY A 640 -8.86 -33.78 36.50
CA GLY A 640 -7.50 -33.97 35.96
C GLY A 640 -6.98 -32.87 35.05
N SER A 641 -6.58 -31.69 35.57
CA SER A 641 -5.61 -30.80 34.90
C SER A 641 -5.16 -29.63 35.80
N GLY A 642 -4.04 -28.99 35.45
CA GLY A 642 -3.52 -27.77 36.10
C GLY A 642 -4.47 -26.55 36.03
N VAL A 643 -5.60 -26.63 35.32
CA VAL A 643 -6.62 -25.58 35.23
C VAL A 643 -7.34 -25.39 36.57
N LEU A 644 -7.75 -26.48 37.25
CA LEU A 644 -8.39 -26.41 38.58
C LEU A 644 -7.45 -25.81 39.64
N LYS A 645 -6.15 -26.09 39.54
CA LYS A 645 -5.14 -25.52 40.43
C LYS A 645 -4.98 -24.02 40.23
N ASN A 646 -5.00 -23.55 38.97
CA ASN A 646 -4.94 -22.13 38.65
C ASN A 646 -6.22 -21.39 39.03
N LEU A 647 -7.38 -22.02 38.83
CA LEU A 647 -8.69 -21.52 39.24
C LEU A 647 -8.76 -21.25 40.74
N LYS A 648 -8.40 -22.26 41.54
CA LYS A 648 -8.31 -22.14 43.00
C LYS A 648 -7.43 -20.97 43.41
N ALA A 649 -6.29 -20.84 42.74
CA ALA A 649 -5.32 -19.77 42.94
C ALA A 649 -5.88 -18.37 42.61
N VAL A 650 -6.70 -18.25 41.56
CA VAL A 650 -7.38 -17.00 41.20
C VAL A 650 -8.40 -16.62 42.26
N ARG A 651 -9.18 -17.60 42.75
CA ARG A 651 -10.15 -17.39 43.82
C ARG A 651 -9.46 -16.94 45.10
N ASP A 652 -8.37 -17.59 45.49
CA ASP A 652 -7.65 -17.26 46.71
C ASP A 652 -7.15 -15.80 46.65
N HIS A 653 -6.59 -15.36 45.50
CA HIS A 653 -6.23 -13.94 45.30
C HIS A 653 -7.45 -13.00 45.34
N LEU A 654 -8.57 -13.38 44.74
CA LEU A 654 -9.78 -12.56 44.75
C LEU A 654 -10.36 -12.43 46.16
N GLN A 655 -10.28 -13.48 46.98
CA GLN A 655 -10.69 -13.46 48.39
C GLN A 655 -9.79 -12.53 49.22
N GLU A 656 -8.48 -12.53 48.98
CA GLU A 656 -7.57 -11.58 49.63
C GLU A 656 -7.84 -10.13 49.19
N ALA A 657 -8.15 -9.90 47.91
CA ALA A 657 -8.56 -8.58 47.43
C ALA A 657 -9.85 -8.09 48.12
N ILE A 658 -10.85 -8.97 48.28
CA ILE A 658 -12.11 -8.67 48.96
C ILE A 658 -11.91 -8.31 50.44
N ARG A 659 -10.97 -8.97 51.12
CA ARG A 659 -10.59 -8.64 52.51
C ARG A 659 -9.90 -7.29 52.60
N ALA A 660 -8.87 -7.08 51.77
CA ALA A 660 -8.14 -5.82 51.72
C ALA A 660 -9.05 -4.62 51.40
N GLN A 661 -10.05 -4.79 50.52
CA GLN A 661 -11.07 -3.77 50.25
C GLN A 661 -11.93 -3.44 51.49
N GLN A 662 -12.35 -4.44 52.26
CA GLN A 662 -13.15 -4.24 53.47
C GLN A 662 -12.36 -3.55 54.57
N ASP A 663 -11.13 -4.01 54.80
CA ASP A 663 -10.24 -3.42 55.80
C ASP A 663 -9.91 -1.98 55.41
N ALA A 664 -9.65 -1.71 54.12
CA ALA A 664 -9.43 -0.36 53.63
C ALA A 664 -10.64 0.56 53.89
N GLN A 665 -11.86 0.05 53.73
CA GLN A 665 -13.08 0.79 53.98
C GLN A 665 -13.24 1.10 55.48
N GLU A 666 -12.97 0.15 56.36
CA GLU A 666 -13.00 0.33 57.81
C GLU A 666 -11.96 1.37 58.27
N LYS A 667 -10.71 1.27 57.80
CA LYS A 667 -9.67 2.27 58.09
C LYS A 667 -10.04 3.66 57.58
N LEU A 668 -10.75 3.76 56.46
CA LEU A 668 -11.20 5.05 55.94
C LEU A 668 -12.28 5.68 56.83
N ILE A 669 -13.21 4.87 57.32
CA ILE A 669 -14.27 5.30 58.26
C ILE A 669 -13.65 5.78 59.58
N ASP A 670 -12.58 5.12 60.04
CA ASP A 670 -11.82 5.49 61.24
C ASP A 670 -10.91 6.72 61.05
N GLY A 671 -10.94 7.38 59.88
CA GLY A 671 -10.12 8.56 59.57
C GLY A 671 -8.65 8.24 59.25
N LYS A 672 -8.28 6.97 59.08
CA LYS A 672 -6.92 6.50 58.79
C LYS A 672 -6.67 6.39 57.28
N ALA A 673 -6.72 7.53 56.59
CA ALA A 673 -6.67 7.60 55.13
C ALA A 673 -5.41 6.96 54.49
N ARG A 674 -4.24 7.09 55.13
CA ARG A 674 -2.99 6.48 54.64
C ARG A 674 -3.00 4.95 54.72
N GLU A 675 -3.45 4.38 55.84
CA GLU A 675 -3.57 2.92 56.00
C GLU A 675 -4.61 2.35 55.02
N SER A 676 -5.72 3.07 54.83
CA SER A 676 -6.74 2.75 53.85
C SER A 676 -6.19 2.73 52.41
N MET A 677 -5.36 3.70 52.05
CA MET A 677 -4.74 3.79 50.72
C MET A 677 -3.81 2.60 50.44
N GLU A 678 -3.00 2.21 51.43
CA GLU A 678 -2.10 1.06 51.31
C GLU A 678 -2.88 -0.25 51.12
N LEU A 679 -3.95 -0.47 51.90
CA LEU A 679 -4.82 -1.64 51.77
C LEU A 679 -5.56 -1.66 50.41
N ARG A 680 -5.92 -0.50 49.84
CA ARG A 680 -6.49 -0.43 48.48
C ARG A 680 -5.50 -0.80 47.39
N ARG A 681 -4.23 -0.39 47.54
CA ARG A 681 -3.16 -0.79 46.63
C ARG A 681 -2.93 -2.31 46.69
N GLN A 682 -2.92 -2.88 47.90
CA GLN A 682 -2.84 -4.34 48.08
C GLN A 682 -4.02 -5.07 47.43
N ALA A 683 -5.25 -4.55 47.56
CA ALA A 683 -6.40 -5.11 46.87
C ALA A 683 -6.25 -5.10 45.35
N HIS A 684 -5.74 -4.00 44.78
CA HIS A 684 -5.43 -3.91 43.36
C HIS A 684 -4.37 -4.95 42.93
N ASP A 685 -3.28 -5.09 43.69
CA ASP A 685 -2.22 -6.04 43.38
C ASP A 685 -2.71 -7.50 43.42
N PHE A 686 -3.63 -7.83 44.34
CA PHE A 686 -4.27 -9.15 44.35
C PHE A 686 -5.19 -9.36 43.14
N LEU A 687 -5.94 -8.34 42.71
CA LEU A 687 -6.74 -8.41 41.47
C LEU A 687 -5.88 -8.53 40.22
N GLU A 688 -4.74 -7.85 40.19
CA GLU A 688 -3.73 -7.96 39.14
C GLU A 688 -3.13 -9.37 39.09
N GLN A 689 -2.77 -9.95 40.24
CA GLN A 689 -2.30 -11.34 40.32
C GLN A 689 -3.36 -12.36 39.87
N ALA A 690 -4.62 -12.13 40.24
CA ALA A 690 -5.76 -12.93 39.79
C ALA A 690 -5.93 -12.82 38.26
N SER A 691 -5.91 -11.60 37.71
CA SER A 691 -5.98 -11.35 36.26
C SER A 691 -4.82 -12.02 35.55
N GLN A 692 -3.56 -11.77 35.93
CA GLN A 692 -2.38 -12.39 35.31
C GLN A 692 -2.41 -13.92 35.32
N ARG A 693 -2.96 -14.55 36.36
CA ARG A 693 -3.15 -16.01 36.40
C ARG A 693 -4.21 -16.49 35.41
N ILE A 694 -5.32 -15.77 35.27
CA ILE A 694 -6.28 -16.01 34.19
C ILE A 694 -5.64 -15.69 32.83
N GLU A 695 -4.73 -14.70 32.74
CA GLU A 695 -4.15 -14.26 31.49
C GLU A 695 -3.09 -15.18 30.90
N LYS A 696 -2.34 -15.87 31.77
CA LYS A 696 -1.45 -16.97 31.38
C LYS A 696 -2.21 -18.13 30.73
N LEU A 697 -3.55 -18.10 30.76
CA LEU A 697 -4.37 -18.96 29.93
C LEU A 697 -4.52 -18.37 28.52
N PRO A 698 -4.24 -19.16 27.49
CA PRO A 698 -4.02 -18.71 26.10
C PRO A 698 -5.04 -17.65 25.55
N LYS A 699 -4.56 -16.42 25.28
CA LYS A 699 -5.26 -15.15 24.91
C LYS A 699 -5.85 -14.87 23.49
N LYS A 700 -5.99 -15.80 22.54
CA LYS A 700 -6.36 -15.44 21.12
C LYS A 700 -7.69 -16.09 20.75
N HIS A 701 -8.79 -15.34 20.85
CA HIS A 701 -10.15 -15.87 20.76
C HIS A 701 -10.49 -16.39 19.35
N GLU A 702 -11.40 -17.37 19.28
CA GLU A 702 -11.84 -18.19 18.12
C GLU A 702 -11.05 -19.49 17.83
N GLU A 703 -9.82 -19.49 17.31
CA GLU A 703 -9.09 -20.77 17.04
C GLU A 703 -8.77 -21.59 18.31
N ARG A 704 -8.85 -20.97 19.49
CA ARG A 704 -8.55 -21.58 20.79
C ARG A 704 -9.74 -22.22 21.48
N ILE A 705 -10.97 -21.81 21.15
CA ILE A 705 -12.16 -22.54 21.59
C ILE A 705 -12.14 -23.89 20.89
N GLN A 706 -11.89 -23.90 19.58
CA GLN A 706 -11.69 -25.12 18.79
C GLN A 706 -10.50 -25.94 19.32
N ASN A 707 -9.27 -25.41 19.39
CA ASN A 707 -8.09 -26.19 19.84
C ASN A 707 -8.15 -26.75 21.28
N PHE A 708 -8.89 -26.13 22.22
CA PHE A 708 -9.06 -26.67 23.57
C PHE A 708 -10.19 -27.70 23.64
N VAL A 709 -11.28 -27.45 22.92
CA VAL A 709 -12.36 -28.41 22.64
C VAL A 709 -11.81 -29.68 21.96
N ASP A 710 -10.82 -29.52 21.06
CA ASP A 710 -10.07 -30.58 20.38
C ASP A 710 -9.10 -31.33 21.33
N LYS A 711 -8.49 -30.65 22.32
CA LYS A 711 -7.57 -31.27 23.31
C LYS A 711 -8.26 -31.99 24.47
N VAL A 712 -9.48 -31.60 24.85
CA VAL A 712 -10.25 -32.20 25.97
C VAL A 712 -11.28 -33.22 25.47
N ARG A 713 -11.34 -33.48 24.15
CA ARG A 713 -12.34 -34.36 23.51
C ARG A 713 -13.79 -33.92 23.75
N LEU A 714 -14.04 -32.63 23.98
CA LEU A 714 -15.38 -32.01 24.03
C LEU A 714 -15.89 -31.58 22.63
N GLU A 715 -15.07 -31.79 21.60
CA GLU A 715 -15.29 -31.42 20.18
C GLU A 715 -16.55 -32.00 19.56
N GLY A 716 -16.84 -33.27 19.80
CA GLY A 716 -18.07 -33.90 19.31
C GLY A 716 -19.34 -33.26 19.88
N ILE A 717 -19.27 -32.69 21.07
CA ILE A 717 -20.43 -32.19 21.84
C ILE A 717 -20.67 -30.71 21.54
N SER A 718 -19.61 -29.88 21.57
CA SER A 718 -19.72 -28.47 21.20
C SER A 718 -20.14 -28.30 19.74
N ARG A 719 -19.66 -29.17 18.83
CA ARG A 719 -20.09 -29.16 17.42
C ARG A 719 -21.56 -29.53 17.25
N LEU A 720 -22.05 -30.48 18.05
CA LEU A 720 -23.42 -30.96 17.99
C LEU A 720 -24.40 -29.99 18.68
N LEU A 721 -23.96 -29.20 19.67
CA LEU A 721 -24.81 -28.32 20.46
C LEU A 721 -24.71 -26.82 20.11
N LEU A 722 -23.61 -26.34 19.49
CA LEU A 722 -23.38 -24.89 19.35
C LEU A 722 -22.94 -24.36 17.97
N THR A 723 -22.19 -25.10 17.12
CA THR A 723 -21.32 -24.39 16.14
C THR A 723 -21.32 -24.84 14.67
N ARG A 724 -22.10 -25.83 14.21
CA ARG A 724 -22.09 -26.19 12.77
C ARG A 724 -23.48 -26.32 12.16
N ASP A 725 -23.60 -25.84 10.91
CA ASP A 725 -24.76 -26.05 10.03
C ASP A 725 -25.07 -27.54 9.76
N ASP A 726 -24.14 -28.45 10.06
CA ASP A 726 -24.29 -29.91 9.95
C ASP A 726 -24.67 -30.62 11.26
N SER A 727 -24.85 -29.90 12.38
CA SER A 727 -25.39 -30.48 13.62
C SER A 727 -26.81 -31.00 13.38
N PRO A 728 -27.18 -32.22 13.82
CA PRO A 728 -28.55 -32.69 13.71
C PRO A 728 -29.54 -31.89 14.58
N PHE A 729 -29.07 -31.09 15.54
CA PHE A 729 -29.90 -30.36 16.51
C PHE A 729 -30.00 -28.83 16.27
N ILE A 730 -29.29 -28.27 15.29
CA ILE A 730 -29.25 -26.82 15.02
C ILE A 730 -29.59 -26.55 13.54
N LEU A 731 -30.66 -25.81 13.27
CA LEU A 731 -31.06 -25.40 11.93
C LEU A 731 -30.39 -24.09 11.52
N THR A 732 -30.56 -23.68 10.26
CA THR A 732 -30.11 -22.35 9.81
C THR A 732 -30.80 -21.26 10.63
N GLN A 733 -30.14 -20.12 10.84
CA GLN A 733 -30.70 -19.01 11.63
C GLN A 733 -32.12 -18.60 11.17
N LYS A 734 -32.36 -18.58 9.84
CA LYS A 734 -33.67 -18.30 9.26
C LYS A 734 -34.74 -19.34 9.63
N ALA A 735 -34.35 -20.61 9.74
CA ALA A 735 -35.24 -21.69 10.15
C ALA A 735 -35.49 -21.65 11.66
N GLU A 736 -34.47 -21.38 12.48
CA GLU A 736 -34.62 -21.21 13.94
C GLU A 736 -35.57 -20.06 14.29
N GLU A 737 -35.45 -18.92 13.59
CA GLU A 737 -36.34 -17.78 13.76
C GLU A 737 -37.82 -18.11 13.58
N GLN A 738 -38.16 -19.10 12.75
CA GLN A 738 -39.55 -19.54 12.56
C GLN A 738 -40.12 -20.27 13.78
N ARG A 739 -39.25 -20.79 14.66
CA ARG A 739 -39.58 -21.56 15.86
C ARG A 739 -39.56 -20.71 17.13
N TYR A 740 -39.10 -19.47 17.06
CA TYR A 740 -39.18 -18.54 18.18
C TYR A 740 -40.64 -18.22 18.53
N SER A 741 -40.85 -17.79 19.77
CA SER A 741 -42.16 -17.31 20.22
C SER A 741 -42.66 -16.16 19.33
N GLU A 742 -43.98 -16.00 19.24
CA GLU A 742 -44.58 -14.89 18.47
C GLU A 742 -44.10 -13.52 18.97
N ASP A 743 -43.96 -13.36 20.29
CA ASP A 743 -43.40 -12.15 20.92
C ASP A 743 -41.96 -11.89 20.48
N THR A 744 -41.09 -12.91 20.53
CA THR A 744 -39.69 -12.81 20.11
C THR A 744 -39.58 -12.45 18.63
N ARG A 745 -40.37 -13.10 17.75
CA ARG A 745 -40.39 -12.78 16.30
C ARG A 745 -40.85 -11.35 16.05
N SER A 746 -41.88 -10.91 16.77
CA SER A 746 -42.38 -9.53 16.70
C SER A 746 -41.31 -8.52 17.14
N ARG A 747 -40.59 -8.80 18.23
CA ARG A 747 -39.51 -7.94 18.73
C ARG A 747 -38.33 -7.88 17.76
N ILE A 748 -37.89 -9.01 17.20
CA ILE A 748 -36.85 -9.06 16.16
C ILE A 748 -37.27 -8.24 14.93
N ALA A 749 -38.50 -8.43 14.44
CA ALA A 749 -39.02 -7.68 13.29
C ALA A 749 -39.05 -6.16 13.58
N LYS A 750 -39.47 -5.77 14.78
CA LYS A 750 -39.46 -4.37 15.22
C LYS A 750 -38.05 -3.79 15.28
N LEU A 751 -37.08 -4.51 15.85
CA LEU A 751 -35.70 -4.06 15.93
C LEU A 751 -35.03 -3.96 14.56
N ARG A 752 -35.25 -4.94 13.67
CA ARG A 752 -34.79 -4.87 12.27
C ARG A 752 -35.36 -3.65 11.54
N LYS A 753 -36.66 -3.41 11.68
CA LYS A 753 -37.31 -2.21 11.12
C LYS A 753 -36.77 -0.91 11.73
N ASN A 754 -36.48 -0.91 13.04
CA ASN A 754 -35.85 0.23 13.69
C ASN A 754 -34.44 0.49 13.15
N ILE A 755 -33.62 -0.56 12.96
CA ILE A 755 -32.28 -0.45 12.37
C ILE A 755 -32.37 0.09 10.94
N GLU A 756 -33.28 -0.42 10.12
CA GLU A 756 -33.51 0.06 8.75
C GLU A 756 -33.91 1.55 8.75
N ASN A 757 -34.92 1.92 9.54
CA ASN A 757 -35.33 3.31 9.69
C ASN A 757 -34.18 4.20 10.18
N LEU A 758 -33.38 3.75 11.15
CA LEU A 758 -32.22 4.50 11.64
C LEU A 758 -31.17 4.66 10.54
N LYS A 759 -30.89 3.62 9.74
CA LYS A 759 -29.95 3.68 8.62
C LYS A 759 -30.42 4.64 7.53
N ASP A 760 -31.70 4.66 7.20
CA ASP A 760 -32.30 5.57 6.21
C ASP A 760 -32.22 7.05 6.61
N HIS A 761 -32.24 7.34 7.92
CA HIS A 761 -32.16 8.70 8.47
C HIS A 761 -30.74 9.07 8.96
N THR A 762 -29.78 8.16 8.82
CA THR A 762 -28.39 8.42 9.20
C THR A 762 -27.75 9.28 8.11
N PRO A 763 -27.05 10.37 8.48
CA PRO A 763 -26.26 11.13 7.52
C PRO A 763 -25.34 10.21 6.73
N THR A 764 -25.13 10.49 5.44
CA THR A 764 -24.19 9.70 4.63
C THR A 764 -22.83 9.64 5.32
N GLN A 765 -22.24 8.44 5.40
CA GLN A 765 -20.93 8.26 6.00
C GLN A 765 -19.94 9.27 5.38
N PRO A 766 -19.25 10.06 6.21
CA PRO A 766 -18.31 11.05 5.69
C PRO A 766 -17.21 10.33 4.91
N SER A 767 -16.86 10.91 3.77
CA SER A 767 -15.67 10.52 3.03
C SER A 767 -14.42 10.88 3.85
N TRP A 768 -13.30 10.20 3.60
CA TRP A 768 -12.03 10.43 4.30
C TRP A 768 -10.91 10.56 3.29
N ALA A 769 -9.93 11.41 3.56
CA ALA A 769 -8.69 11.53 2.79
C ALA A 769 -7.48 11.20 3.67
N VAL A 770 -6.43 10.67 3.03
CA VAL A 770 -5.10 10.62 3.64
C VAL A 770 -4.58 12.06 3.64
N ALA A 771 -4.38 12.66 4.81
CA ALA A 771 -4.00 14.07 4.90
C ALA A 771 -3.21 14.33 6.18
N ILE A 772 -2.21 15.20 6.07
CA ILE A 772 -1.35 15.60 7.19
C ILE A 772 -2.14 16.46 8.20
N ARG A 773 -1.59 16.64 9.40
CA ARG A 773 -2.06 17.64 10.38
C ARG A 773 -0.89 18.28 11.10
N GLU A 774 -1.11 19.44 11.70
CA GLU A 774 -0.15 20.04 12.65
C GLU A 774 0.09 19.11 13.84
N ALA A 775 1.35 19.08 14.30
CA ALA A 775 1.69 18.49 15.59
C ALA A 775 1.27 19.43 16.73
N GLU A 776 1.05 18.86 17.92
CA GLU A 776 0.77 19.66 19.13
C GLU A 776 2.02 20.40 19.60
N GLU A 777 3.19 19.78 19.43
CA GLU A 777 4.48 20.37 19.74
C GLU A 777 5.19 20.81 18.46
N ILE A 778 5.61 22.07 18.44
CA ILE A 778 6.35 22.68 17.33
C ILE A 778 7.82 22.72 17.70
N VAL A 779 8.68 22.15 16.85
CA VAL A 779 10.08 21.89 17.20
C VAL A 779 11.06 22.43 16.16
N ASP A 780 12.14 23.01 16.66
CA ASP A 780 13.36 23.25 15.88
C ASP A 780 14.26 22.02 16.03
N LEU A 781 14.80 21.51 14.91
CA LEU A 781 15.61 20.30 14.92
C LEU A 781 17.11 20.63 15.08
N PRO A 782 17.84 19.98 16.01
CA PRO A 782 19.29 20.06 16.02
C PRO A 782 19.88 19.36 14.80
N VAL A 783 21.06 19.81 14.37
CA VAL A 783 21.82 19.10 13.34
C VAL A 783 22.21 17.73 13.87
N HIS A 784 21.82 16.68 13.17
CA HIS A 784 22.29 15.32 13.47
C HIS A 784 23.61 15.09 12.76
N LEU A 785 24.67 14.85 13.54
CA LEU A 785 26.01 14.63 13.05
C LEU A 785 26.02 13.35 12.21
N ARG A 786 26.41 13.46 10.93
CA ARG A 786 26.38 12.35 9.97
C ARG A 786 25.00 11.70 9.82
N GLY A 787 23.93 12.45 10.12
CA GLY A 787 22.55 11.97 10.05
C GLY A 787 22.11 11.08 11.21
N SER A 788 22.97 10.88 12.23
CA SER A 788 22.68 10.04 13.40
C SER A 788 21.77 10.76 14.38
N HIS A 789 20.54 10.29 14.53
CA HIS A 789 19.60 10.85 15.51
C HIS A 789 20.04 10.63 16.98
N LEU A 790 21.13 9.91 17.23
CA LEU A 790 21.71 9.75 18.56
C LEU A 790 22.85 10.75 18.82
N GLU A 791 23.45 11.32 17.76
CA GLU A 791 24.55 12.28 17.85
C GLU A 791 24.09 13.63 17.30
N LYS A 792 23.74 14.55 18.20
CA LYS A 792 23.13 15.84 17.84
C LYS A 792 24.00 17.01 18.30
N VAL A 793 23.95 18.12 17.57
CA VAL A 793 24.47 19.41 18.06
C VAL A 793 23.55 19.93 19.16
N ASP A 794 24.12 20.50 20.23
CA ASP A 794 23.36 20.94 21.42
C ASP A 794 22.36 22.07 21.12
N THR A 795 22.66 22.91 20.13
CA THR A 795 21.81 24.04 19.74
C THR A 795 20.92 23.64 18.55
N PRO A 796 19.58 23.63 18.73
CA PRO A 796 18.65 23.42 17.63
C PRO A 796 18.81 24.43 16.50
N THR A 797 18.64 23.98 15.26
CA THR A 797 18.62 24.88 14.10
C THR A 797 17.21 25.44 13.94
N PRO A 798 17.02 26.77 13.94
CA PRO A 798 15.71 27.36 13.69
C PRO A 798 15.14 26.89 12.37
N ARG A 799 13.83 26.60 12.34
CA ARG A 799 13.12 26.29 11.10
C ARG A 799 13.26 27.40 10.07
N GLY A 800 13.38 27.03 8.81
CA GLY A 800 13.72 27.97 7.73
C GLY A 800 13.79 27.32 6.34
N PHE A 801 14.38 28.06 5.40
CA PHE A 801 14.42 27.72 3.97
C PHE A 801 15.87 27.64 3.44
N LEU A 802 16.02 27.37 2.14
CA LEU A 802 17.32 27.36 1.48
C LEU A 802 17.89 28.79 1.35
N ARG A 803 18.91 29.11 2.15
CA ARG A 803 19.52 30.45 2.26
C ARG A 803 20.31 30.87 1.02
N VAL A 804 20.61 29.93 0.11
CA VAL A 804 21.14 30.26 -1.21
C VAL A 804 20.23 31.22 -1.98
N THR A 805 18.92 31.20 -1.71
CA THR A 805 17.91 32.02 -2.41
C THR A 805 17.61 33.36 -1.77
N ASP A 806 18.16 33.68 -0.58
CA ASP A 806 17.80 34.87 0.21
C ASP A 806 18.04 36.20 -0.52
N HIS A 807 18.93 36.24 -1.52
CA HIS A 807 19.18 37.43 -2.34
C HIS A 807 18.10 37.68 -3.41
N LEU A 808 17.19 36.72 -3.61
CA LEU A 808 16.10 36.78 -4.60
C LEU A 808 14.73 36.76 -3.92
N VAL A 809 14.54 35.86 -2.95
CA VAL A 809 13.29 35.69 -2.22
C VAL A 809 13.55 36.00 -0.76
N LYS A 810 12.84 36.99 -0.24
CA LYS A 810 12.94 37.31 1.19
C LYS A 810 12.29 36.16 1.99
N PRO A 811 13.01 35.51 2.91
CA PRO A 811 12.44 34.40 3.67
C PRO A 811 11.25 34.90 4.52
N PRO A 812 10.07 34.28 4.41
CA PRO A 812 8.92 34.64 5.23
C PRO A 812 9.19 34.37 6.71
N ARG A 813 8.52 35.10 7.61
CA ARG A 813 8.64 34.88 9.06
C ARG A 813 7.81 33.68 9.48
N LEU A 814 8.45 32.68 10.10
CA LEU A 814 7.77 31.50 10.62
C LEU A 814 7.08 31.80 11.97
N PRO A 815 5.81 31.41 12.16
CA PRO A 815 5.17 31.47 13.47
C PRO A 815 5.77 30.48 14.47
N GLU A 816 5.85 30.86 15.75
CA GLU A 816 6.37 29.99 16.82
C GLU A 816 5.42 28.81 17.11
N ASN A 817 4.11 29.00 16.91
CA ASN A 817 3.05 28.05 17.26
C ASN A 817 2.45 27.29 16.06
N GLN A 818 3.12 27.30 14.90
CA GLN A 818 2.72 26.55 13.71
C GLN A 818 3.96 25.95 13.07
N SER A 819 3.80 24.89 12.28
CA SER A 819 4.88 24.15 11.62
C SER A 819 5.76 25.01 10.70
N GLY A 820 5.19 26.02 10.05
CA GLY A 820 5.85 26.78 8.98
C GLY A 820 5.56 26.24 7.57
N ARG A 821 4.69 25.22 7.42
CA ARG A 821 4.32 24.68 6.10
C ARG A 821 3.66 25.73 5.20
N LEU A 822 2.82 26.61 5.76
CA LEU A 822 2.19 27.69 4.98
C LEU A 822 3.23 28.68 4.44
N GLU A 823 4.23 29.02 5.25
CA GLU A 823 5.34 29.90 4.86
C GLU A 823 6.23 29.23 3.82
N LEU A 824 6.49 27.92 3.95
CA LEU A 824 7.19 27.12 2.94
C LEU A 824 6.45 27.11 1.61
N ALA A 825 5.13 26.92 1.64
CA ALA A 825 4.26 26.99 0.46
C ALA A 825 4.34 28.35 -0.25
N ARG A 826 4.33 29.44 0.52
CA ARG A 826 4.47 30.81 0.01
C ARG A 826 5.87 31.07 -0.55
N TRP A 827 6.92 30.61 0.13
CA TRP A 827 8.30 30.74 -0.35
C TRP A 827 8.52 30.00 -1.67
N LEU A 828 8.04 28.75 -1.79
CA LEU A 828 8.11 27.97 -3.03
C LEU A 828 7.38 28.65 -4.20
N THR A 829 6.32 29.42 -3.92
CA THR A 829 5.44 30.01 -4.93
C THR A 829 5.60 31.52 -5.10
N ASP A 830 6.67 32.09 -4.53
CA ASP A 830 7.03 33.49 -4.77
C ASP A 830 7.38 33.67 -6.26
N ALA A 831 6.89 34.76 -6.86
CA ALA A 831 7.13 35.04 -8.28
C ALA A 831 8.62 35.27 -8.60
N ASN A 832 9.44 35.63 -7.61
CA ASN A 832 10.89 35.79 -7.76
C ASN A 832 11.66 34.51 -7.43
N HIS A 833 10.97 33.43 -7.03
CA HIS A 833 11.63 32.16 -6.74
C HIS A 833 12.27 31.59 -8.02
N PRO A 834 13.59 31.34 -8.05
CA PRO A 834 14.32 31.13 -9.29
C PRO A 834 14.09 29.76 -9.94
N LEU A 835 13.55 28.78 -9.19
CA LEU A 835 13.50 27.38 -9.63
C LEU A 835 12.08 26.90 -9.98
N THR A 836 11.08 27.28 -9.19
CA THR A 836 9.74 26.67 -9.24
C THR A 836 9.08 26.75 -10.61
N ALA A 837 9.11 27.94 -11.22
CA ALA A 837 8.60 28.12 -12.57
C ALA A 837 9.47 27.40 -13.61
N ARG A 838 10.81 27.49 -13.52
CA ARG A 838 11.73 26.82 -14.46
C ARG A 838 11.55 25.31 -14.46
N VAL A 839 11.43 24.69 -13.29
CA VAL A 839 11.25 23.24 -13.13
C VAL A 839 9.94 22.80 -13.75
N MET A 840 8.82 23.47 -13.42
CA MET A 840 7.52 23.10 -13.98
C MET A 840 7.48 23.30 -15.49
N VAL A 841 7.97 24.43 -16.01
CA VAL A 841 8.07 24.67 -17.45
C VAL A 841 8.93 23.64 -18.16
N ASN A 842 10.07 23.26 -17.57
CA ASN A 842 10.94 22.24 -18.15
C ASN A 842 10.24 20.87 -18.24
N ARG A 843 9.45 20.51 -17.23
CA ARG A 843 8.63 19.28 -17.24
C ARG A 843 7.52 19.34 -18.28
N ILE A 844 6.79 20.45 -18.37
CA ILE A 844 5.77 20.67 -19.39
C ILE A 844 6.38 20.52 -20.79
N TRP A 845 7.54 21.15 -21.02
CA TRP A 845 8.30 21.01 -22.26
C TRP A 845 8.66 19.55 -22.56
N GLN A 846 9.25 18.86 -21.57
CA GLN A 846 9.63 17.46 -21.69
C GLN A 846 8.44 16.57 -22.04
N TRP A 847 7.26 16.78 -21.45
CA TRP A 847 6.08 15.97 -21.73
C TRP A 847 5.52 16.16 -23.15
N HIS A 848 5.85 17.28 -23.82
CA HIS A 848 5.58 17.50 -25.24
C HIS A 848 6.67 16.96 -26.16
N PHE A 849 7.96 17.17 -25.82
CA PHE A 849 9.09 16.91 -26.72
C PHE A 849 9.87 15.62 -26.40
N GLY A 850 9.53 14.91 -25.32
CA GLY A 850 10.23 13.72 -24.82
C GLY A 850 11.48 14.04 -23.98
N THR A 851 12.09 15.20 -24.20
CA THR A 851 13.29 15.68 -23.50
C THR A 851 13.08 17.13 -23.06
N GLY A 852 13.48 17.45 -21.82
CA GLY A 852 13.42 18.82 -21.29
C GLY A 852 14.46 19.74 -21.96
N LEU A 853 14.29 21.05 -21.79
CA LEU A 853 15.33 22.02 -22.14
C LEU A 853 16.58 21.79 -21.28
N VAL A 854 16.38 21.44 -20.02
CA VAL A 854 17.33 20.78 -19.12
C VAL A 854 17.02 19.29 -19.17
N ASP A 855 17.96 18.48 -19.68
CA ASP A 855 17.75 17.03 -19.89
C ASP A 855 17.87 16.19 -18.60
N THR A 856 18.08 16.86 -17.46
CA THR A 856 18.07 16.31 -16.10
C THR A 856 16.95 16.96 -15.25
N PRO A 857 15.67 16.60 -15.46
CA PRO A 857 14.53 17.36 -14.91
C PRO A 857 14.46 17.38 -13.38
N ASN A 858 15.09 16.42 -12.71
CA ASN A 858 15.20 16.33 -11.24
C ASN A 858 16.48 16.94 -10.67
N ASN A 859 17.37 17.51 -11.49
CA ASN A 859 18.64 18.07 -11.02
C ASN A 859 19.00 19.34 -11.78
N PHE A 860 18.67 20.49 -11.20
CA PHE A 860 19.03 21.83 -11.69
C PHE A 860 20.30 22.35 -10.98
N GLY A 861 20.89 21.55 -10.09
CA GLY A 861 22.13 21.84 -9.42
C GLY A 861 23.35 21.76 -10.35
N THR A 862 24.51 21.90 -9.75
CA THR A 862 25.84 21.88 -10.37
C THR A 862 26.21 20.57 -11.06
N ARG A 863 25.58 19.45 -10.71
CA ARG A 863 25.71 18.16 -11.42
C ARG A 863 24.63 17.94 -12.48
N GLY A 864 23.63 18.81 -12.53
CA GLY A 864 22.65 18.84 -13.59
C GLY A 864 23.25 19.29 -14.91
N SER A 865 22.52 19.08 -15.99
CA SER A 865 22.84 19.65 -17.29
C SER A 865 22.48 21.13 -17.34
N GLU A 866 23.25 21.88 -18.13
CA GLU A 866 22.84 23.23 -18.50
C GLU A 866 21.67 23.17 -19.50
N PRO A 867 20.76 24.16 -19.46
CA PRO A 867 19.68 24.23 -20.44
C PRO A 867 20.23 24.38 -21.86
N SER A 868 19.72 23.59 -22.79
CA SER A 868 20.00 23.74 -24.23
C SER A 868 19.62 25.12 -24.77
N HIS A 869 18.53 25.69 -24.24
CA HIS A 869 18.01 27.00 -24.59
C HIS A 869 17.73 27.82 -23.32
N PRO A 870 18.77 28.40 -22.66
CA PRO A 870 18.61 29.11 -21.38
C PRO A 870 17.63 30.29 -21.48
N ILE A 871 17.73 31.05 -22.57
CA ILE A 871 16.89 32.22 -22.80
C ILE A 871 15.43 31.82 -23.01
N LEU A 872 15.18 30.70 -23.72
CA LEU A 872 13.82 30.17 -23.91
C LEU A 872 13.23 29.67 -22.59
N LEU A 873 14.03 28.99 -21.76
CA LEU A 873 13.58 28.50 -20.45
C LEU A 873 13.12 29.67 -19.56
N ASP A 874 13.91 30.75 -19.49
CA ASP A 874 13.58 31.94 -18.71
C ASP A 874 12.38 32.71 -19.29
N TYR A 875 12.30 32.80 -20.63
CA TYR A 875 11.13 33.36 -21.31
C TYR A 875 9.86 32.59 -20.92
N LEU A 876 9.86 31.26 -21.04
CA LEU A 876 8.71 30.44 -20.73
C LEU A 876 8.36 30.44 -19.24
N ALA A 877 9.36 30.43 -18.35
CA ALA A 877 9.15 30.50 -16.90
C ALA A 877 8.52 31.84 -16.47
N THR A 878 9.04 32.96 -16.98
CA THR A 878 8.45 34.28 -16.75
C THR A 878 7.03 34.35 -17.33
N ARG A 879 6.87 33.85 -18.55
CA ARG A 879 5.58 33.81 -19.24
C ARG A 879 4.54 32.99 -18.47
N PHE A 880 4.95 31.86 -17.90
CA PHE A 880 4.08 31.00 -17.08
C PHE A 880 3.52 31.75 -15.86
N ILE A 881 4.36 32.53 -15.18
CA ILE A 881 3.93 33.38 -14.06
C ILE A 881 2.97 34.48 -14.54
N GLU A 882 3.30 35.17 -15.65
CA GLU A 882 2.45 36.22 -16.23
C GLU A 882 1.09 35.71 -16.71
N LEU A 883 1.01 34.45 -17.12
CA LEU A 883 -0.22 33.75 -17.49
C LEU A 883 -1.00 33.24 -16.27
N GLY A 884 -0.67 33.68 -15.06
CA GLY A 884 -1.35 33.27 -13.83
C GLY A 884 -1.09 31.81 -13.48
N TRP A 885 0.08 31.28 -13.82
CA TRP A 885 0.47 29.89 -13.55
C TRP A 885 -0.44 28.83 -14.21
N SER A 886 -1.13 29.19 -15.30
CA SER A 886 -2.02 28.32 -16.07
C SER A 886 -1.23 27.30 -16.89
N VAL A 887 -1.44 26.01 -16.61
CA VAL A 887 -0.79 24.92 -17.34
C VAL A 887 -1.42 24.76 -18.72
N LYS A 888 -2.76 24.87 -18.84
CA LYS A 888 -3.45 24.79 -20.13
C LYS A 888 -3.02 25.92 -21.07
N THR A 889 -2.87 27.14 -20.58
CA THR A 889 -2.47 28.28 -21.43
C THR A 889 -1.03 28.12 -21.91
N LEU A 890 -0.10 27.67 -21.05
CA LEU A 890 1.27 27.38 -21.49
C LEU A 890 1.31 26.22 -22.50
N ASN A 891 0.53 25.17 -22.27
CA ASN A 891 0.39 24.08 -23.23
C ASN A 891 -0.11 24.57 -24.59
N ARG A 892 -1.11 25.45 -24.59
CA ARG A 892 -1.61 26.09 -25.80
C ARG A 892 -0.52 26.85 -26.54
N GLU A 893 0.28 27.66 -25.85
CA GLU A 893 1.40 28.40 -26.47
C GLU A 893 2.44 27.44 -27.10
N ILE A 894 2.78 26.34 -26.40
CA ILE A 894 3.74 25.34 -26.89
C ILE A 894 3.21 24.61 -28.13
N VAL A 895 2.00 24.04 -28.08
CA VAL A 895 1.49 23.20 -29.18
C VAL A 895 1.13 24.01 -30.43
N LEU A 896 0.89 25.33 -30.28
CA LEU A 896 0.65 26.24 -31.41
C LEU A 896 1.94 26.67 -32.13
N SER A 897 3.12 26.43 -31.55
CA SER A 897 4.40 26.71 -32.20
C SER A 897 4.59 25.92 -33.49
N ASN A 898 5.38 26.46 -34.42
CA ASN A 898 5.84 25.69 -35.58
C ASN A 898 6.83 24.61 -35.17
N THR A 899 7.64 24.84 -34.13
CA THR A 899 8.54 23.82 -33.57
C THR A 899 7.80 22.54 -33.19
N TYR A 900 6.68 22.63 -32.47
CA TYR A 900 5.88 21.44 -32.10
C TYR A 900 5.23 20.76 -33.33
N GLN A 901 4.96 21.50 -34.40
CA GLN A 901 4.33 20.99 -35.62
C GLN A 901 5.31 20.35 -36.60
N LEU A 902 6.62 20.33 -36.32
CA LEU A 902 7.61 19.67 -37.18
C LEU A 902 7.35 18.15 -37.30
N SER A 903 7.72 17.58 -38.44
CA SER A 903 7.73 16.13 -38.65
C SER A 903 8.91 15.48 -37.92
N THR A 904 8.93 14.14 -37.88
CA THR A 904 10.03 13.34 -37.35
C THR A 904 11.08 12.97 -38.41
N GLU A 905 10.97 13.55 -39.62
CA GLU A 905 11.80 13.21 -40.78
C GLU A 905 13.30 13.37 -40.50
N HIS A 906 14.09 12.44 -41.05
CA HIS A 906 15.53 12.46 -40.89
C HIS A 906 16.20 13.33 -41.97
N HIS A 907 17.09 14.23 -41.55
CA HIS A 907 17.93 15.03 -42.45
C HIS A 907 19.40 14.78 -42.12
N ALA A 908 20.12 14.10 -43.01
CA ALA A 908 21.49 13.64 -42.77
C ALA A 908 22.44 14.77 -42.35
N GLY A 909 22.42 15.90 -43.07
CA GLY A 909 23.29 17.03 -42.77
C GLY A 909 22.98 17.75 -41.45
N ASN A 910 21.76 17.61 -40.92
CA ASN A 910 21.44 18.11 -39.57
C ASN A 910 21.88 17.11 -38.51
N ALA A 911 21.59 15.82 -38.73
CA ALA A 911 21.95 14.75 -37.80
C ALA A 911 23.46 14.61 -37.60
N GLU A 912 24.28 14.95 -38.59
CA GLU A 912 25.75 15.02 -38.43
C GLU A 912 26.21 16.11 -37.45
N LYS A 913 25.45 17.21 -37.34
CA LYS A 913 25.78 18.37 -36.50
C LYS A 913 25.10 18.32 -35.14
N ASP A 914 23.89 17.76 -35.09
CA ASP A 914 23.03 17.68 -33.92
C ASP A 914 22.30 16.32 -33.91
N THR A 915 23.06 15.27 -33.60
CA THR A 915 22.61 13.87 -33.58
C THR A 915 21.43 13.65 -32.65
N ASP A 916 21.49 14.25 -31.46
CA ASP A 916 20.49 14.11 -30.39
C ASP A 916 19.29 15.04 -30.60
N ASN A 917 19.28 15.84 -31.67
CA ASN A 917 18.24 16.84 -31.96
C ASN A 917 18.03 17.83 -30.80
N LYS A 918 19.12 18.25 -30.13
CA LYS A 918 19.10 19.22 -29.03
C LYS A 918 18.65 20.59 -29.48
N MET A 919 18.89 20.96 -30.74
CA MET A 919 18.48 22.23 -31.34
C MET A 919 17.07 22.19 -31.94
N LEU A 920 16.40 21.03 -31.89
CA LEU A 920 14.99 20.88 -32.26
C LEU A 920 14.69 21.23 -33.73
N TRP A 921 15.56 20.78 -34.63
CA TRP A 921 15.37 20.93 -36.08
C TRP A 921 14.28 19.98 -36.64
N ARG A 922 13.81 19.03 -35.83
CA ARG A 922 12.67 18.14 -36.07
C ARG A 922 11.95 17.80 -34.76
N MET A 923 10.80 17.13 -34.83
CA MET A 923 10.17 16.51 -33.66
C MET A 923 10.89 15.20 -33.29
N ASN A 924 11.02 14.94 -31.99
CA ASN A 924 11.55 13.66 -31.50
C ASN A 924 10.52 12.54 -31.68
N GLN A 925 11.00 11.36 -32.10
CA GLN A 925 10.14 10.16 -32.13
C GLN A 925 9.79 9.77 -30.70
N ARG A 926 8.50 9.53 -30.46
CA ARG A 926 7.98 9.20 -29.13
C ARG A 926 7.15 7.93 -29.18
N ARG A 927 7.50 7.00 -28.30
CA ARG A 927 6.68 5.84 -27.97
C ARG A 927 5.59 6.28 -26.99
N LEU A 928 4.38 5.79 -27.18
CA LEU A 928 3.30 5.93 -26.20
C LEU A 928 3.68 5.24 -24.89
N GLU A 929 3.25 5.83 -23.77
CA GLU A 929 3.28 5.15 -22.48
C GLU A 929 2.23 4.03 -22.45
N VAL A 930 2.35 3.11 -21.49
CA VAL A 930 1.46 1.94 -21.40
C VAL A 930 -0.03 2.30 -21.23
N GLU A 931 -0.32 3.40 -20.52
CA GLU A 931 -1.69 3.82 -20.25
C GLU A 931 -2.42 4.22 -21.55
N PRO A 932 -1.89 5.13 -22.41
CA PRO A 932 -2.44 5.36 -23.75
C PRO A 932 -2.52 4.11 -24.64
N ILE A 933 -1.55 3.20 -24.57
CA ILE A 933 -1.59 1.96 -25.38
C ILE A 933 -2.80 1.11 -24.98
N ARG A 934 -2.96 0.87 -23.67
CA ARG A 934 -4.07 0.09 -23.13
C ARG A 934 -5.42 0.77 -23.36
N ASP A 935 -5.49 2.08 -23.14
CA ASP A 935 -6.72 2.85 -23.33
C ASP A 935 -7.12 2.90 -24.81
N ALA A 936 -6.15 2.97 -25.74
CA ALA A 936 -6.40 2.89 -27.18
C ALA A 936 -6.94 1.51 -27.60
N LEU A 937 -6.42 0.41 -27.03
CA LEU A 937 -6.95 -0.94 -27.28
C LEU A 937 -8.43 -1.05 -26.86
N LEU A 938 -8.78 -0.53 -25.68
CA LEU A 938 -10.17 -0.50 -25.20
C LEU A 938 -11.07 0.44 -26.03
N ALA A 939 -10.53 1.57 -26.49
CA ALA A 939 -11.26 2.49 -27.36
C ALA A 939 -11.58 1.84 -28.71
N LEU A 940 -10.62 1.14 -29.32
CA LEU A 940 -10.82 0.37 -30.55
C LEU A 940 -11.83 -0.77 -30.37
N GLY A 941 -11.81 -1.42 -29.21
CA GLY A 941 -12.77 -2.47 -28.84
C GLY A 941 -14.18 -1.96 -28.50
N GLY A 942 -14.39 -0.64 -28.46
CA GLY A 942 -15.70 -0.04 -28.17
C GLY A 942 -16.21 -0.27 -26.75
N ASN A 943 -15.34 -0.65 -25.81
CA ASN A 943 -15.71 -0.99 -24.43
C ASN A 943 -15.07 -0.08 -23.38
N LEU A 944 -14.27 0.93 -23.76
CA LEU A 944 -13.64 1.86 -22.81
C LEU A 944 -14.69 2.60 -21.94
N ASP A 945 -14.64 2.37 -20.63
CA ASP A 945 -15.38 3.10 -19.60
C ASP A 945 -14.66 4.40 -19.25
N LEU A 946 -15.34 5.51 -19.54
CA LEU A 946 -14.90 6.88 -19.35
C LEU A 946 -15.34 7.49 -18.00
N THR A 947 -15.86 6.68 -17.07
CA THR A 947 -16.21 7.13 -15.71
C THR A 947 -14.99 7.68 -14.99
N MET A 948 -15.08 8.93 -14.52
CA MET A 948 -14.00 9.63 -13.81
C MET A 948 -14.07 9.45 -12.29
N GLY A 949 -12.91 9.39 -11.64
CA GLY A 949 -12.77 9.38 -10.18
C GLY A 949 -13.24 8.12 -9.45
N GLY A 950 -12.86 7.94 -8.20
CA GLY A 950 -13.23 6.78 -7.41
C GLY A 950 -12.41 5.53 -7.73
N ARG A 951 -12.70 4.44 -7.03
CA ARG A 951 -12.01 3.15 -7.19
C ARG A 951 -12.70 2.29 -8.25
N VAL A 952 -12.01 1.28 -8.78
CA VAL A 952 -12.69 0.17 -9.47
C VAL A 952 -13.54 -0.57 -8.44
N ASN A 953 -14.80 -0.90 -8.75
CA ASN A 953 -15.78 -1.42 -7.78
C ASN A 953 -15.33 -2.69 -7.04
N GLN A 954 -14.46 -3.51 -7.66
CA GLN A 954 -13.87 -4.71 -7.04
C GLN A 954 -12.74 -4.39 -6.05
N TYR A 955 -12.25 -3.14 -6.01
CA TYR A 955 -11.18 -2.69 -5.12
C TYR A 955 -11.74 -1.96 -3.88
N LYS A 956 -11.90 -2.70 -2.77
CA LYS A 956 -12.38 -2.19 -1.48
C LYS A 956 -11.35 -2.44 -0.35
N PRO A 957 -10.27 -1.63 -0.23
CA PRO A 957 -9.41 -1.67 0.95
C PRO A 957 -10.21 -1.28 2.20
N GLY A 958 -10.36 -2.24 3.12
CA GLY A 958 -10.97 -2.14 4.44
C GLY A 958 -10.04 -1.52 5.50
N ARG A 959 -10.59 -1.29 6.70
CA ARG A 959 -9.99 -0.53 7.82
C ARG A 959 -10.01 -1.34 9.14
N GLY A 960 -9.49 -2.57 9.13
CA GLY A 960 -9.51 -3.44 10.33
C GLY A 960 -8.30 -4.37 10.46
N ASP A 961 -8.08 -4.88 11.68
CA ASP A 961 -6.95 -5.74 12.09
C ASP A 961 -6.79 -7.06 11.30
N ARG A 962 -7.79 -7.44 10.50
CA ARG A 962 -7.79 -8.66 9.67
C ARG A 962 -7.47 -8.39 8.19
N ASP A 963 -7.31 -7.14 7.80
CA ASP A 963 -7.34 -6.72 6.40
C ASP A 963 -5.97 -6.23 5.89
N ARG A 964 -4.97 -7.11 6.03
CA ARG A 964 -3.75 -7.05 5.20
C ARG A 964 -4.14 -7.44 3.78
N PHE A 965 -4.68 -6.51 3.01
CA PHE A 965 -5.19 -6.78 1.64
C PHE A 965 -4.14 -7.30 0.66
N VAL A 966 -2.86 -7.31 1.02
CA VAL A 966 -1.81 -7.94 0.21
C VAL A 966 -1.22 -9.20 0.87
N PHE A 967 -1.23 -9.36 2.20
CA PHE A 967 -0.49 -10.45 2.86
C PHE A 967 -1.10 -11.00 4.16
N ASN A 968 -2.26 -11.66 4.08
CA ASN A 968 -2.57 -12.76 5.01
C ASN A 968 -3.22 -13.97 4.33
N GLU A 969 -3.88 -13.76 3.20
CA GLU A 969 -4.22 -14.82 2.25
C GLU A 969 -3.62 -14.45 0.89
N GLY A 970 -2.44 -14.97 0.55
CA GLY A 970 -1.88 -14.82 -0.80
C GLY A 970 -2.90 -15.15 -1.91
N ALA A 971 -3.94 -15.93 -1.61
CA ALA A 971 -5.01 -16.33 -2.51
C ALA A 971 -5.92 -15.21 -3.06
N THR A 972 -6.00 -14.02 -2.45
CA THR A 972 -7.00 -13.00 -2.86
C THR A 972 -6.48 -12.05 -3.94
N TRP A 973 -5.21 -11.63 -3.86
CA TRP A 973 -4.55 -10.90 -4.96
C TRP A 973 -4.47 -11.74 -6.24
N PHE A 974 -4.03 -13.00 -6.14
CA PHE A 974 -3.94 -13.88 -7.31
C PHE A 974 -5.30 -14.19 -7.93
N ARG A 975 -6.40 -14.12 -7.16
CA ARG A 975 -7.78 -14.22 -7.69
C ARG A 975 -8.27 -12.93 -8.34
N LEU A 976 -8.01 -11.76 -7.75
CA LEU A 976 -8.58 -10.49 -8.21
C LEU A 976 -7.72 -9.77 -9.26
N LYS A 977 -6.42 -10.07 -9.39
CA LYS A 977 -5.53 -9.38 -10.35
C LYS A 977 -6.06 -9.46 -11.78
N ASP A 978 -6.62 -10.61 -12.16
CA ASP A 978 -7.08 -10.82 -13.53
C ASP A 978 -8.38 -10.03 -13.78
N GLU A 979 -9.30 -9.96 -12.82
CA GLU A 979 -10.52 -9.13 -12.90
C GLU A 979 -10.24 -7.63 -12.84
N LEU A 980 -9.31 -7.20 -11.97
CA LEU A 980 -8.96 -5.79 -11.79
C LEU A 980 -8.24 -5.20 -13.01
N TYR A 981 -7.40 -5.99 -13.68
CA TYR A 981 -6.58 -5.48 -14.78
C TYR A 981 -7.23 -5.61 -16.17
N ILE A 982 -8.26 -6.45 -16.31
CA ILE A 982 -9.13 -6.45 -17.52
C ILE A 982 -10.30 -5.48 -17.40
N ALA A 983 -10.47 -4.79 -16.26
CA ALA A 983 -11.52 -3.79 -16.09
C ALA A 983 -11.48 -2.78 -17.24
N PRO A 984 -12.59 -2.53 -17.95
CA PRO A 984 -12.58 -1.77 -19.21
C PRO A 984 -12.40 -0.25 -19.00
N ARG A 985 -11.90 0.17 -17.84
CA ARG A 985 -11.76 1.56 -17.44
C ARG A 985 -10.42 2.16 -17.88
N ARG A 986 -10.37 3.49 -18.04
CA ARG A 986 -9.12 4.26 -18.22
C ARG A 986 -8.05 3.80 -17.24
N SER A 987 -6.86 3.59 -17.76
CA SER A 987 -5.73 2.96 -17.06
C SER A 987 -5.27 3.77 -15.83
N VAL A 988 -5.45 5.10 -15.83
CA VAL A 988 -5.12 5.98 -14.69
C VAL A 988 -5.91 5.65 -13.41
N TYR A 989 -7.08 5.00 -13.52
CA TYR A 989 -7.90 4.62 -12.36
C TYR A 989 -7.62 3.22 -11.83
N LEU A 990 -6.77 2.46 -12.50
CA LEU A 990 -6.36 1.14 -12.01
C LEU A 990 -5.46 1.31 -10.77
N PRO A 991 -5.57 0.40 -9.79
CA PRO A 991 -4.78 0.49 -8.57
C PRO A 991 -3.29 0.31 -8.87
N VAL A 992 -2.45 1.16 -8.28
CA VAL A 992 -0.99 1.09 -8.38
C VAL A 992 -0.45 0.46 -7.10
N ILE A 993 -0.06 -0.82 -7.18
CA ILE A 993 0.45 -1.57 -6.03
C ILE A 993 1.97 -1.74 -6.18
N ARG A 994 2.76 -1.09 -5.31
CA ARG A 994 4.24 -0.98 -5.45
C ARG A 994 4.95 -2.32 -5.63
N ASN A 995 4.59 -3.32 -4.83
CA ASN A 995 5.21 -4.65 -4.87
C ASN A 995 4.45 -5.65 -5.78
N ALA A 996 3.42 -5.22 -6.52
CA ALA A 996 2.57 -6.09 -7.34
C ALA A 996 1.94 -5.38 -8.56
N LEU A 997 2.76 -4.64 -9.32
CA LEU A 997 2.31 -3.94 -10.53
C LEU A 997 1.73 -4.90 -11.58
N PHE A 998 0.80 -4.39 -12.40
CA PHE A 998 0.22 -5.12 -13.52
C PHE A 998 1.31 -5.58 -14.49
N PRO A 999 1.37 -6.86 -14.92
CA PRO A 999 2.42 -7.32 -15.82
C PRO A 999 2.56 -6.52 -17.12
N MET A 1000 1.46 -6.06 -17.71
CA MET A 1000 1.54 -5.17 -18.90
C MET A 1000 2.20 -3.83 -18.55
N PHE A 1001 1.89 -3.24 -17.39
CA PHE A 1001 2.54 -2.00 -16.93
C PHE A 1001 4.03 -2.22 -16.71
N SER A 1002 4.40 -3.31 -16.03
CA SER A 1002 5.82 -3.64 -15.77
C SER A 1002 6.61 -3.87 -17.06
N VAL A 1003 6.03 -4.50 -18.08
CA VAL A 1003 6.72 -4.79 -19.36
C VAL A 1003 6.81 -3.55 -20.26
N LEU A 1004 5.80 -2.69 -20.26
CA LEU A 1004 5.73 -1.47 -21.10
C LEU A 1004 6.21 -0.21 -20.35
N ASP A 1005 7.21 -0.38 -19.49
CA ASP A 1005 7.95 0.69 -18.80
C ASP A 1005 7.07 1.68 -18.01
N TYR A 1006 6.12 1.17 -17.22
CA TYR A 1006 5.38 2.00 -16.24
C TYR A 1006 6.33 2.60 -15.19
N ALA A 1007 5.94 3.74 -14.60
CA ALA A 1007 6.72 4.40 -13.57
C ALA A 1007 6.89 3.53 -12.31
N ASN A 1008 8.12 3.41 -11.81
CA ASN A 1008 8.35 2.79 -10.51
C ASN A 1008 7.83 3.72 -9.40
N ALA A 1009 6.64 3.43 -8.89
CA ALA A 1009 5.98 4.22 -7.84
C ALA A 1009 6.68 4.19 -6.46
N SER A 1010 7.88 3.62 -6.35
CA SER A 1010 8.69 3.61 -5.13
C SER A 1010 9.66 4.80 -5.03
N ALA A 1011 9.86 5.55 -6.12
CA ALA A 1011 10.72 6.73 -6.17
C ALA A 1011 10.12 7.79 -7.12
N PRO A 1012 10.44 9.09 -6.95
CA PRO A 1012 10.10 10.12 -7.93
C PRO A 1012 10.65 9.79 -9.31
N ILE A 1013 9.80 9.84 -10.34
CA ILE A 1013 10.22 9.62 -11.73
C ILE A 1013 10.18 10.94 -12.49
N ASP A 1014 11.34 11.42 -12.95
CA ASP A 1014 11.47 12.58 -13.84
C ASP A 1014 11.19 12.23 -15.30
N ASN A 1015 11.72 11.11 -15.77
CA ASN A 1015 11.53 10.62 -17.12
C ASN A 1015 11.39 9.10 -17.11
N ARG A 1016 10.32 8.59 -17.71
CA ARG A 1016 10.18 7.13 -17.88
C ARG A 1016 11.20 6.66 -18.89
N SER A 1017 11.94 5.60 -18.56
CA SER A 1017 12.80 4.93 -19.53
C SER A 1017 11.93 4.31 -20.62
N SER A 1018 12.22 4.58 -21.90
CA SER A 1018 11.55 3.89 -23.00
C SER A 1018 12.48 2.82 -23.54
N THR A 1019 12.21 1.55 -23.21
CA THR A 1019 12.99 0.42 -23.73
C THR A 1019 12.39 -0.11 -25.03
N VAL A 1020 13.18 -0.79 -25.85
CA VAL A 1020 12.68 -1.50 -27.04
C VAL A 1020 13.21 -2.92 -26.94
N ILE A 1021 12.42 -3.80 -26.33
CA ILE A 1021 12.82 -5.18 -26.03
C ILE A 1021 11.82 -6.20 -26.61
N ALA A 1022 12.32 -7.37 -26.98
CA ALA A 1022 11.51 -8.42 -27.61
C ALA A 1022 10.30 -8.86 -26.76
N THR A 1023 10.41 -8.81 -25.44
CA THR A 1023 9.32 -9.15 -24.51
C THR A 1023 8.11 -8.23 -24.64
N GLN A 1024 8.30 -6.96 -25.02
CA GLN A 1024 7.19 -6.03 -25.27
C GLN A 1024 6.42 -6.41 -26.53
N ALA A 1025 7.12 -6.73 -27.61
CA ALA A 1025 6.49 -7.21 -28.84
C ALA A 1025 5.77 -8.56 -28.61
N LEU A 1026 6.40 -9.49 -27.89
CA LEU A 1026 5.80 -10.76 -27.51
C LEU A 1026 4.55 -10.58 -26.64
N LEU A 1027 4.53 -9.60 -25.74
CA LEU A 1027 3.35 -9.26 -24.96
C LEU A 1027 2.19 -8.83 -25.87
N MET A 1028 2.43 -7.92 -26.81
CA MET A 1028 1.39 -7.48 -27.76
C MET A 1028 0.85 -8.63 -28.61
N MET A 1029 1.71 -9.56 -29.01
CA MET A 1029 1.32 -10.71 -29.83
C MET A 1029 0.59 -11.82 -29.04
N ASN A 1030 0.87 -12.01 -27.74
CA ASN A 1030 0.41 -13.19 -27.01
C ASN A 1030 -0.50 -12.89 -25.80
N SER A 1031 -0.70 -11.61 -25.47
CA SER A 1031 -1.57 -11.23 -24.35
C SER A 1031 -3.04 -11.55 -24.67
N SER A 1032 -3.72 -12.27 -23.77
CA SER A 1032 -5.16 -12.53 -23.87
C SER A 1032 -5.97 -11.23 -23.93
N PHE A 1033 -5.57 -10.20 -23.19
CA PHE A 1033 -6.21 -8.89 -23.24
C PHE A 1033 -6.10 -8.24 -24.62
N VAL A 1034 -4.92 -8.25 -25.24
CA VAL A 1034 -4.71 -7.66 -26.57
C VAL A 1034 -5.48 -8.42 -27.64
N ILE A 1035 -5.48 -9.75 -27.57
CA ILE A 1035 -6.25 -10.63 -28.46
C ILE A 1035 -7.76 -10.34 -28.33
N GLU A 1036 -8.28 -10.26 -27.10
CA GLU A 1036 -9.69 -9.95 -26.87
C GLU A 1036 -10.07 -8.56 -27.41
N GLN A 1037 -9.22 -7.54 -27.21
CA GLN A 1037 -9.49 -6.20 -27.76
C GLN A 1037 -9.43 -6.19 -29.29
N ALA A 1038 -8.53 -6.95 -29.91
CA ALA A 1038 -8.48 -7.11 -31.37
C ALA A 1038 -9.76 -7.78 -31.91
N GLU A 1039 -10.24 -8.85 -31.25
CA GLU A 1039 -11.51 -9.49 -31.61
C GLU A 1039 -12.70 -8.53 -31.47
N ARG A 1040 -12.74 -7.72 -30.42
CA ARG A 1040 -13.76 -6.67 -30.26
C ARG A 1040 -13.67 -5.63 -31.36
N PHE A 1041 -12.46 -5.17 -31.68
CA PHE A 1041 -12.23 -4.22 -32.77
C PHE A 1041 -12.71 -4.77 -34.12
N ALA A 1042 -12.43 -6.05 -34.41
CA ALA A 1042 -12.96 -6.73 -35.59
C ALA A 1042 -14.49 -6.77 -35.62
N ARG A 1043 -15.14 -7.09 -34.50
CA ARG A 1043 -16.62 -7.05 -34.40
C ARG A 1043 -17.18 -5.64 -34.63
N GLU A 1044 -16.54 -4.61 -34.10
CA GLU A 1044 -16.96 -3.22 -34.34
C GLU A 1044 -16.85 -2.83 -35.83
N LEU A 1045 -15.80 -3.25 -36.53
CA LEU A 1045 -15.65 -3.04 -37.98
C LEU A 1045 -16.69 -3.81 -38.80
N LEU A 1046 -17.14 -4.97 -38.32
CA LEU A 1046 -18.12 -5.83 -39.01
C LEU A 1046 -19.58 -5.41 -38.77
N LYS A 1047 -19.90 -4.71 -37.68
CA LYS A 1047 -21.25 -4.22 -37.37
C LYS A 1047 -21.70 -3.06 -38.26
N GLY A 1048 -20.77 -2.27 -38.80
CA GLY A 1048 -21.08 -1.05 -39.54
C GLY A 1048 -21.65 -1.28 -40.95
N ASP A 1049 -22.37 -0.28 -41.47
CA ASP A 1049 -22.86 -0.20 -42.87
C ASP A 1049 -21.71 0.10 -43.88
N LEU A 1050 -20.53 -0.46 -43.61
CA LEU A 1050 -19.36 -0.39 -44.47
C LEU A 1050 -19.55 -1.40 -45.59
N ASN A 1051 -20.22 -0.96 -46.66
CA ASN A 1051 -20.67 -1.80 -47.78
C ASN A 1051 -19.53 -2.39 -48.64
N SER A 1052 -18.27 -1.99 -48.41
CA SER A 1052 -17.11 -2.57 -49.09
C SER A 1052 -15.97 -2.93 -48.13
N GLU A 1053 -15.26 -4.01 -48.45
CA GLU A 1053 -14.06 -4.44 -47.73
C GLU A 1053 -12.98 -3.34 -47.72
N ASP A 1054 -12.84 -2.60 -48.82
CA ASP A 1054 -11.92 -1.46 -48.94
C ASP A 1054 -12.21 -0.37 -47.90
N ARG A 1055 -13.49 -0.02 -47.73
CA ARG A 1055 -13.90 0.97 -46.72
C ARG A 1055 -13.64 0.47 -45.30
N ARG A 1056 -13.86 -0.83 -45.02
CA ARG A 1056 -13.51 -1.41 -43.71
C ARG A 1056 -12.02 -1.37 -43.44
N ILE A 1057 -11.18 -1.66 -44.44
CA ILE A 1057 -9.71 -1.57 -44.30
C ILE A 1057 -9.31 -0.11 -44.07
N GLU A 1058 -9.88 0.83 -44.82
CA GLU A 1058 -9.64 2.26 -44.64
C GLU A 1058 -10.00 2.73 -43.23
N THR A 1059 -11.21 2.42 -42.74
CA THR A 1059 -11.65 2.71 -41.36
C THR A 1059 -10.74 2.06 -40.33
N ALA A 1060 -10.29 0.82 -40.53
CA ALA A 1060 -9.38 0.15 -39.59
C ALA A 1060 -8.05 0.92 -39.43
N PHE A 1061 -7.47 1.39 -40.55
CA PHE A 1061 -6.23 2.19 -40.54
C PHE A 1061 -6.43 3.57 -39.92
N ILE A 1062 -7.55 4.23 -40.22
CA ILE A 1062 -7.88 5.53 -39.63
C ILE A 1062 -8.03 5.41 -38.11
N ARG A 1063 -8.77 4.41 -37.61
CA ARG A 1063 -8.96 4.19 -36.17
C ARG A 1063 -7.65 3.79 -35.47
N ALA A 1064 -6.87 2.87 -36.04
CA ALA A 1064 -5.65 2.36 -35.40
C ALA A 1064 -4.47 3.35 -35.47
N TYR A 1065 -4.28 4.01 -36.61
CA TYR A 1065 -3.08 4.81 -36.93
C TYR A 1065 -3.37 6.28 -37.23
N GLY A 1066 -4.63 6.71 -37.25
CA GLY A 1066 -5.00 8.12 -37.50
C GLY A 1066 -4.78 8.57 -38.95
N ARG A 1067 -4.54 7.66 -39.90
CA ARG A 1067 -4.30 7.97 -41.32
C ARG A 1067 -4.93 6.94 -42.26
N PRO A 1068 -5.21 7.30 -43.53
CA PRO A 1068 -5.61 6.31 -44.52
C PRO A 1068 -4.46 5.36 -44.89
N PRO A 1069 -4.78 4.13 -45.32
CA PRO A 1069 -3.79 3.18 -45.83
C PRO A 1069 -3.30 3.59 -47.23
N THR A 1070 -2.07 3.21 -47.54
CA THR A 1070 -1.52 3.26 -48.89
C THR A 1070 -2.15 2.18 -49.78
N ARG A 1071 -2.00 2.31 -51.11
CA ARG A 1071 -2.50 1.30 -52.07
C ARG A 1071 -1.91 -0.09 -51.82
N THR A 1072 -0.64 -0.16 -51.42
CA THR A 1072 0.04 -1.41 -51.09
C THR A 1072 -0.54 -2.02 -49.81
N GLU A 1073 -0.74 -1.22 -48.76
CA GLU A 1073 -1.34 -1.68 -47.50
C GLU A 1073 -2.77 -2.22 -47.70
N ILE A 1074 -3.57 -1.60 -48.58
CA ILE A 1074 -4.90 -2.14 -48.94
C ILE A 1074 -4.76 -3.50 -49.64
N ALA A 1075 -3.83 -3.64 -50.59
CA ALA A 1075 -3.61 -4.89 -51.30
C ALA A 1075 -3.14 -6.01 -50.36
N ASP A 1076 -2.22 -5.70 -49.46
CA ASP A 1076 -1.67 -6.63 -48.47
C ASP A 1076 -2.75 -7.07 -47.46
N ALA A 1077 -3.55 -6.13 -46.95
CA ALA A 1077 -4.66 -6.44 -46.05
C ALA A 1077 -5.70 -7.35 -46.72
N LYS A 1078 -6.06 -7.09 -47.97
CA LYS A 1078 -6.97 -7.98 -48.74
C LYS A 1078 -6.39 -9.36 -48.96
N HIS A 1079 -5.09 -9.44 -49.30
CA HIS A 1079 -4.41 -10.71 -49.48
C HIS A 1079 -4.41 -11.51 -48.17
N PHE A 1080 -4.08 -10.85 -47.06
CA PHE A 1080 -4.09 -11.44 -45.72
C PHE A 1080 -5.48 -11.95 -45.32
N LEU A 1081 -6.53 -11.14 -45.49
CA LEU A 1081 -7.91 -11.53 -45.20
C LEU A 1081 -8.34 -12.77 -46.00
N ARG A 1082 -8.00 -12.84 -47.29
CA ARG A 1082 -8.29 -14.02 -48.13
C ARG A 1082 -7.60 -15.27 -47.60
N ALA A 1083 -6.32 -15.17 -47.23
CA ALA A 1083 -5.57 -16.29 -46.66
C ALA A 1083 -6.19 -16.78 -45.34
N MET A 1084 -6.56 -15.87 -44.44
CA MET A 1084 -7.16 -16.22 -43.14
C MET A 1084 -8.55 -16.85 -43.30
N ARG A 1085 -9.37 -16.40 -44.26
CA ARG A 1085 -10.66 -17.02 -44.58
C ARG A 1085 -10.50 -18.46 -45.10
N GLN A 1086 -9.51 -18.69 -45.96
CA GLN A 1086 -9.19 -20.03 -46.45
C GLN A 1086 -8.76 -20.96 -45.32
N GLN A 1087 -7.90 -20.46 -44.41
CA GLN A 1087 -7.48 -21.22 -43.24
C GLN A 1087 -8.66 -21.57 -42.33
N ALA A 1088 -9.53 -20.61 -41.99
CA ALA A 1088 -10.71 -20.85 -41.17
C ALA A 1088 -11.64 -21.90 -41.80
N SER A 1089 -11.88 -21.80 -43.12
CA SER A 1089 -12.70 -22.76 -43.87
C SER A 1089 -12.12 -24.19 -43.86
N SER A 1090 -10.80 -24.33 -43.71
CA SER A 1090 -10.12 -25.63 -43.66
C SER A 1090 -10.09 -26.27 -42.27
N GLN A 1091 -10.40 -25.49 -41.22
CA GLN A 1091 -10.29 -25.90 -39.81
C GLN A 1091 -11.64 -26.07 -39.12
N THR A 1092 -12.75 -25.63 -39.72
CA THR A 1092 -14.09 -25.72 -39.11
C THR A 1092 -14.59 -27.17 -39.00
N SER A 1093 -14.81 -27.62 -37.77
CA SER A 1093 -15.71 -28.74 -37.44
C SER A 1093 -17.15 -28.21 -37.31
N GLU A 1094 -18.18 -29.06 -37.50
CA GLU A 1094 -19.61 -28.68 -37.45
C GLU A 1094 -20.07 -27.99 -36.13
N ASN A 1095 -19.20 -27.88 -35.12
CA ASN A 1095 -19.49 -27.28 -33.81
C ASN A 1095 -18.81 -25.92 -33.53
N ASP A 1096 -18.03 -25.34 -34.45
CA ASP A 1096 -17.39 -24.03 -34.21
C ASP A 1096 -18.35 -22.86 -34.47
N LEU A 1097 -18.67 -22.14 -33.39
CA LEU A 1097 -19.70 -21.07 -33.33
C LEU A 1097 -19.24 -19.70 -33.87
N VAL A 1098 -17.99 -19.52 -34.31
CA VAL A 1098 -17.44 -18.21 -34.73
C VAL A 1098 -17.49 -18.03 -36.25
N PRO A 1099 -18.10 -16.96 -36.79
CA PRO A 1099 -18.14 -16.69 -38.23
C PRO A 1099 -16.75 -16.56 -38.87
N ILE A 1100 -16.54 -17.13 -40.06
CA ILE A 1100 -15.28 -17.10 -40.82
C ILE A 1100 -14.73 -15.66 -41.00
N ASP A 1101 -15.62 -14.70 -41.28
CA ASP A 1101 -15.24 -13.30 -41.42
C ASP A 1101 -14.77 -12.69 -40.10
N GLU A 1102 -15.40 -13.02 -38.97
CA GLU A 1102 -14.98 -12.53 -37.65
C GLU A 1102 -13.58 -13.05 -37.31
N PHE A 1103 -13.28 -14.31 -37.62
CA PHE A 1103 -11.94 -14.87 -37.47
C PHE A 1103 -10.89 -14.14 -38.33
N ALA A 1104 -11.17 -13.93 -39.63
CA ALA A 1104 -10.20 -13.29 -40.52
C ALA A 1104 -9.89 -11.85 -40.10
N TRP A 1105 -10.93 -11.10 -39.71
CA TRP A 1105 -10.78 -9.72 -39.25
C TRP A 1105 -10.12 -9.63 -37.87
N SER A 1106 -10.35 -10.58 -36.96
CA SER A 1106 -9.66 -10.60 -35.66
C SER A 1106 -8.14 -10.80 -35.83
N LYS A 1107 -7.71 -11.61 -36.80
CA LYS A 1107 -6.28 -11.75 -37.12
C LYS A 1107 -5.69 -10.48 -37.72
N LEU A 1108 -6.39 -9.82 -38.65
CA LEU A 1108 -5.89 -8.58 -39.25
C LEU A 1108 -5.75 -7.48 -38.19
N THR A 1109 -6.80 -7.25 -37.39
CA THR A 1109 -6.78 -6.25 -36.32
C THR A 1109 -5.73 -6.57 -35.25
N HIS A 1110 -5.49 -7.85 -34.94
CA HIS A 1110 -4.43 -8.26 -34.01
C HIS A 1110 -3.02 -7.92 -34.53
N VAL A 1111 -2.77 -8.13 -35.83
CA VAL A 1111 -1.52 -7.68 -36.48
C VAL A 1111 -1.38 -6.17 -36.40
N MET A 1112 -2.46 -5.42 -36.65
CA MET A 1112 -2.43 -3.96 -36.63
C MET A 1112 -2.09 -3.40 -35.24
N VAL A 1113 -2.76 -3.86 -34.19
CA VAL A 1113 -2.49 -3.37 -32.82
C VAL A 1113 -1.14 -3.84 -32.27
N SER A 1114 -0.52 -4.85 -32.90
CA SER A 1114 0.81 -5.34 -32.55
C SER A 1114 1.94 -4.64 -33.33
N ALA A 1115 1.62 -3.80 -34.31
CA ALA A 1115 2.60 -3.11 -35.13
C ALA A 1115 3.24 -1.93 -34.40
N SER A 1116 4.48 -1.58 -34.76
CA SER A 1116 5.18 -0.42 -34.18
C SER A 1116 4.37 0.88 -34.36
N GLU A 1117 3.70 1.07 -35.50
CA GLU A 1117 2.90 2.27 -35.77
C GLU A 1117 1.73 2.46 -34.78
N PHE A 1118 1.25 1.38 -34.14
CA PHE A 1118 0.25 1.50 -33.08
C PHE A 1118 0.84 2.10 -31.79
N ILE A 1119 2.09 1.77 -31.50
CA ILE A 1119 2.79 2.07 -30.23
C ILE A 1119 3.52 3.42 -30.31
N TYR A 1120 3.91 3.88 -31.50
CA TYR A 1120 4.56 5.18 -31.70
C TYR A 1120 3.55 6.24 -32.15
N ILE A 1121 3.81 7.50 -31.77
CA ILE A 1121 2.90 8.63 -32.05
C ILE A 1121 2.92 9.02 -33.53
N ASP A 1122 4.11 9.07 -34.16
CA ASP A 1122 4.36 9.64 -35.50
C ASP A 1122 4.98 8.66 -36.49
#